data_AF-A0A7W7Y6T1-F1
#
_entry.id   AF-A0A7W7Y6T1-F1
#
_cell.length_a   1.000
_cell.length_b   1.000
_cell.length_c   1.000
_cell.angle_alpha   90.00
_cell.angle_beta   90.00
_cell.angle_gamma   90.00
#
_symmetry.space_group_name_H-M   'P 1'
#
loop_
_entity.id
_entity.type
_entity.pdbx_description
1 polymer ?
#
loop_
_entity_poly.entity_id
_entity_poly.type
_entity_poly.pdbx_seq_one_letter_code
_entity_poly.pdbx_strand_id
1 'polypeptide(L)'
;MRLFSVILLHLALAGAGLGATKPAAPPPLLQDPWDESYANLDATGPHVLGCWKFDEMPLSDASGRGAQLIVDRANLVPEGRFGGGLKCGTPARVAVAHPHLTPQGAFSAEMWVRPAASPVMQKAVCLLDKQGARMEEFSWSLLPPDQGGLRQMMVRLGFGTYAKEFASEPVLLPVDEWRHLAFSYDGAGKVVFHVDAQVAGEGYAERCGAVAAGTQALYLGHSSGGMGAFQGIMDEVRLCSGVRGYAAFALSIDGTSHVWERMERPLPMKITCTNLRRVALRGANMTFSVNGETQSFIFPDLEPGTTNVNEFGPDTALKPGAYMLEVAIGTGLSRTSRTQAFQITARHSHMLPVVLDGVAVEALPQMKDLACTHWTGILNDDAPYVGTANKYHPLTVRPRLETGLLNGMRTVAKLDHDQIMLSRGLKKVGRDGKEYIPAEVNFAPAGAASLVEACGNMFTLYYRTFGNWNGVMLGSSYSGGWNPSLGKAEQDAYQKYSGQGIPAEVQADFVHWEKLPGFPPDRMIPDDHPVLKYYRWYWSEGNGRGAANEAWFKSYDRRKQEHVDTWIMHHPSVRQPSKAGAFDGVNIIGDQSMDTRDPLMAGLCMDQQLAMGAAHKRDLGVFGILPLSWGRALVSPAGAEGTASSILQADRLMPAQRITMAPALLKENLWMLLSRPLKGLVLGEGATLCGASSCTHPQSLTAARDVAQRLLRPLGPMLGRRQVWRSPVVLLESFTSQVMAGRGLYRGGASNTLELWQALQRAHIQADIVYEESLMDGALDGRQILLMPDCNVLPVSVVERIRDWQKSGGKVLADDHLCPALKADASWLQPMPEHPPQPQAVQAPDATSPPAEPPPPLSLPERLTALCKDQGWQPKVSCDSAEVILHTSQTGEALCLFVINDRREAGTYVGQHGLVKESALPVTTNLNLGQDKVNVYDLTRSTFLLPKREDSGLIIPLKLGPSEGRVLLLSPVPLLEMQAEVPETATCGNTAELRVRLLTSGGMPMPASIPVAVTIRDADGAPAEFDGYHVVENGELTLRLDLARNETPGTWEIHIRELASGMETTKWMQVSP
;
A
#
# COMPACT_ATOMS: atom_id res chain seq x y z
N MET A 1 41.98 -16.18 20.55
CA MET A 1 41.22 -16.11 21.82
C MET A 1 40.26 -14.91 21.96
N ARG A 2 40.03 -14.08 20.93
CA ARG A 2 38.99 -13.02 20.93
C ARG A 2 37.71 -13.36 20.15
N LEU A 3 37.61 -14.57 19.59
CA LEU A 3 36.41 -15.06 18.89
C LEU A 3 35.41 -15.79 19.82
N PHE A 4 35.87 -16.27 20.99
CA PHE A 4 35.03 -17.05 21.92
C PHE A 4 34.21 -16.17 22.89
N SER A 5 34.60 -14.91 23.11
CA SER A 5 33.87 -14.01 24.03
C SER A 5 32.68 -13.30 23.38
N VAL A 6 32.62 -13.24 22.04
CA VAL A 6 31.48 -12.64 21.30
C VAL A 6 30.31 -13.62 21.21
N ILE A 7 30.59 -14.93 21.19
CA ILE A 7 29.55 -15.97 21.15
C ILE A 7 28.85 -16.13 22.51
N LEU A 8 29.57 -15.94 23.63
CA LEU A 8 28.97 -16.02 24.97
C LEU A 8 28.07 -14.82 25.32
N LEU A 9 28.30 -13.63 24.75
CA LEU A 9 27.44 -12.46 25.02
C LEU A 9 26.12 -12.50 24.22
N HIS A 10 26.09 -13.17 23.06
CA HIS A 10 24.85 -13.43 22.31
C HIS A 10 24.00 -14.56 22.92
N LEU A 11 24.63 -15.50 23.65
CA LEU A 11 23.90 -16.51 24.43
C LEU A 11 23.35 -15.96 25.76
N ALA A 12 23.96 -14.93 26.36
CA ALA A 12 23.50 -14.35 27.62
C ALA A 12 22.27 -13.44 27.49
N LEU A 13 22.08 -12.74 26.37
CA LEU A 13 20.89 -11.90 26.12
C LEU A 13 19.67 -12.70 25.61
N ALA A 14 19.88 -13.92 25.10
CA ALA A 14 18.79 -14.88 24.87
C ALA A 14 18.33 -15.58 26.17
N GLY A 15 19.13 -15.52 27.24
CA GLY A 15 18.89 -16.21 28.51
C GLY A 15 18.06 -15.45 29.55
N ALA A 16 17.80 -14.15 29.37
CA ALA A 16 17.04 -13.33 30.34
C ALA A 16 15.53 -13.21 30.05
N GLY A 17 15.01 -14.04 29.15
CA GLY A 17 13.56 -14.18 28.85
C GLY A 17 12.99 -15.57 29.19
N LEU A 18 13.75 -16.42 29.89
CA LEU A 18 13.31 -17.76 30.30
C LEU A 18 12.86 -17.73 31.77
N GLY A 19 11.57 -17.45 31.95
CA GLY A 19 10.92 -17.51 33.25
C GLY A 19 9.39 -17.58 33.19
N ALA A 20 8.82 -17.86 32.02
CA ALA A 20 7.49 -18.41 31.90
C ALA A 20 7.62 -19.57 30.91
N THR A 21 7.92 -20.76 31.43
CA THR A 21 7.67 -21.99 30.70
C THR A 21 6.24 -21.90 30.18
N LYS A 22 6.10 -21.76 28.87
CA LYS A 22 4.83 -21.95 28.17
C LYS A 22 4.16 -23.16 28.82
N PRO A 23 2.93 -23.08 29.35
CA PRO A 23 2.23 -24.30 29.70
C PRO A 23 2.27 -25.17 28.44
N ALA A 24 2.86 -26.36 28.55
CA ALA A 24 2.86 -27.30 27.45
C ALA A 24 1.40 -27.39 26.98
N ALA A 25 1.17 -27.21 25.67
CA ALA A 25 -0.16 -27.42 25.13
C ALA A 25 -0.63 -28.80 25.61
N PRO A 26 -1.87 -28.94 26.11
CA PRO A 26 -2.36 -30.24 26.54
C PRO A 26 -2.15 -31.24 25.40
N PRO A 27 -1.77 -32.48 25.71
CA PRO A 27 -1.53 -33.49 24.69
C PRO A 27 -2.76 -33.60 23.78
N PRO A 28 -2.56 -33.84 22.47
CA PRO A 28 -3.67 -33.96 21.54
C PRO A 28 -4.61 -35.07 22.00
N LEU A 29 -5.90 -34.82 21.87
CA LEU A 29 -6.94 -35.76 22.29
C LEU A 29 -6.92 -36.96 21.34
N LEU A 30 -6.53 -38.12 21.87
CA LEU A 30 -6.46 -39.34 21.07
C LEU A 30 -7.86 -39.86 20.74
N GLN A 31 -7.94 -40.57 19.61
CA GLN A 31 -9.09 -41.30 19.14
C GLN A 31 -9.52 -42.32 20.20
N ASP A 32 -10.80 -42.28 20.54
CA ASP A 32 -11.43 -43.34 21.32
C ASP A 32 -11.63 -44.60 20.47
N PRO A 33 -11.67 -45.79 21.09
CA PRO A 33 -11.71 -47.06 20.37
C PRO A 33 -13.14 -47.37 19.90
N TRP A 34 -13.77 -46.42 19.22
CA TRP A 34 -15.16 -46.53 18.74
C TRP A 34 -15.31 -47.53 17.60
N ASP A 35 -14.21 -47.94 16.98
CA ASP A 35 -14.12 -48.99 15.97
C ASP A 35 -14.08 -50.41 16.56
N GLU A 36 -14.04 -50.52 17.89
CA GLU A 36 -14.23 -51.73 18.67
C GLU A 36 -15.40 -51.56 19.65
N SER A 37 -15.90 -52.68 20.19
CA SER A 37 -16.93 -52.63 21.23
C SER A 37 -16.34 -52.10 22.54
N TYR A 38 -17.00 -51.14 23.20
CA TYR A 38 -16.43 -50.52 24.39
C TYR A 38 -16.27 -51.51 25.55
N ALA A 39 -15.10 -51.44 26.20
CA ALA A 39 -14.74 -52.25 27.35
C ALA A 39 -13.90 -51.45 28.36
N ASN A 40 -13.69 -52.03 29.55
CA ASN A 40 -12.84 -51.47 30.60
C ASN A 40 -13.18 -50.01 30.91
N LEU A 41 -12.17 -49.13 31.00
CA LEU A 41 -12.33 -47.71 31.29
C LEU A 41 -13.04 -46.93 30.17
N ASP A 42 -13.06 -47.43 28.93
CA ASP A 42 -13.77 -46.77 27.83
C ASP A 42 -15.29 -47.03 27.90
N ALA A 43 -15.73 -48.08 28.63
CA ALA A 43 -17.14 -48.32 28.97
C ALA A 43 -17.52 -47.79 30.36
N THR A 44 -16.67 -48.02 31.38
CA THR A 44 -16.99 -47.82 32.82
C THR A 44 -16.23 -46.66 33.49
N GLY A 45 -15.38 -45.95 32.74
CA GLY A 45 -14.51 -44.92 33.28
C GLY A 45 -15.29 -43.75 33.92
N PRO A 46 -14.63 -42.93 34.76
CA PRO A 46 -15.27 -41.79 35.42
C PRO A 46 -15.81 -40.74 34.45
N HIS A 47 -15.30 -40.72 33.22
CA HIS A 47 -15.77 -39.82 32.18
C HIS A 47 -17.05 -40.33 31.47
N VAL A 48 -17.41 -41.61 31.57
CA VAL A 48 -18.60 -42.16 30.90
C VAL A 48 -19.83 -41.89 31.77
N LEU A 49 -20.76 -41.11 31.23
CA LEU A 49 -22.03 -40.78 31.88
C LEU A 49 -23.10 -41.85 31.61
N GLY A 50 -23.07 -42.49 30.45
CA GLY A 50 -23.91 -43.63 30.12
C GLY A 50 -23.37 -44.36 28.88
N CYS A 51 -23.52 -45.69 28.85
CA CYS A 51 -23.07 -46.52 27.74
C CYS A 51 -24.06 -47.67 27.52
N TRP A 52 -24.64 -47.78 26.32
CA TRP A 52 -25.64 -48.79 25.97
C TRP A 52 -25.21 -49.56 24.73
N LYS A 53 -24.92 -50.84 24.93
CA LYS A 53 -24.34 -51.75 23.92
C LYS A 53 -25.34 -52.69 23.25
N PHE A 54 -26.53 -52.83 23.82
CA PHE A 54 -27.63 -53.66 23.28
C PHE A 54 -27.31 -55.16 23.05
N ASP A 55 -26.25 -55.70 23.65
CA ASP A 55 -25.76 -57.08 23.49
C ASP A 55 -26.20 -58.02 24.65
N GLU A 56 -25.27 -58.62 25.41
CA GLU A 56 -25.54 -59.65 26.43
C GLU A 56 -26.47 -59.14 27.56
N MET A 57 -26.42 -57.84 27.86
CA MET A 57 -27.30 -57.16 28.81
C MET A 57 -27.90 -55.90 28.17
N PRO A 58 -28.87 -56.07 27.26
CA PRO A 58 -29.13 -55.10 26.21
C PRO A 58 -29.83 -53.81 26.68
N LEU A 59 -30.44 -53.84 27.87
CA LEU A 59 -31.07 -52.67 28.50
C LEU A 59 -30.21 -52.10 29.64
N SER A 60 -29.08 -52.73 29.92
CA SER A 60 -28.21 -52.32 31.00
C SER A 60 -27.30 -51.16 30.59
N ASP A 61 -27.05 -50.26 31.52
CA ASP A 61 -26.01 -49.25 31.46
C ASP A 61 -24.66 -49.90 31.74
N ALA A 62 -23.90 -50.14 30.66
CA ALA A 62 -22.56 -50.71 30.71
C ALA A 62 -21.56 -49.79 31.42
N SER A 63 -21.89 -48.51 31.68
CA SER A 63 -21.03 -47.62 32.46
C SER A 63 -21.05 -47.88 33.96
N GLY A 64 -22.04 -48.64 34.45
CA GLY A 64 -22.21 -48.94 35.87
C GLY A 64 -22.69 -47.73 36.70
N ARG A 65 -23.21 -46.68 36.06
CA ARG A 65 -23.69 -45.45 36.72
C ARG A 65 -25.18 -45.49 37.07
N GLY A 66 -25.86 -46.59 36.77
CA GLY A 66 -27.26 -46.79 37.11
C GLY A 66 -28.24 -46.17 36.11
N ALA A 67 -27.77 -45.78 34.91
CA ALA A 67 -28.58 -45.20 33.84
C ALA A 67 -29.31 -46.29 33.01
N GLN A 68 -29.99 -47.21 33.70
CA GLN A 68 -30.67 -48.34 33.07
C GLN A 68 -31.80 -47.86 32.15
N LEU A 69 -31.94 -48.46 30.97
CA LEU A 69 -32.99 -48.08 30.03
C LEU A 69 -34.35 -48.56 30.53
N ILE A 70 -35.29 -47.62 30.63
CA ILE A 70 -36.70 -47.86 30.93
C ILE A 70 -37.41 -48.05 29.60
N VAL A 71 -38.15 -49.16 29.50
CA VAL A 71 -38.68 -49.63 28.24
C VAL A 71 -40.19 -49.90 28.33
N ASP A 72 -40.92 -49.43 27.31
CA ASP A 72 -42.18 -50.03 26.86
C ASP A 72 -41.92 -50.74 25.51
N ARG A 73 -41.51 -52.02 25.56
CA ARG A 73 -41.19 -52.95 24.44
C ARG A 73 -40.05 -52.58 23.46
N ALA A 74 -38.81 -52.50 23.93
CA ALA A 74 -37.62 -52.24 23.11
C ALA A 74 -37.45 -53.35 22.06
N ASN A 75 -37.20 -52.94 20.81
CA ASN A 75 -37.03 -53.85 19.69
C ASN A 75 -35.53 -54.14 19.50
N LEU A 76 -35.04 -55.13 20.23
CA LEU A 76 -33.65 -55.57 20.20
C LEU A 76 -33.47 -56.58 19.06
N VAL A 77 -32.40 -56.42 18.29
CA VAL A 77 -32.10 -57.25 17.12
C VAL A 77 -30.67 -57.77 17.17
N PRO A 78 -30.37 -58.97 16.65
CA PRO A 78 -29.02 -59.55 16.69
C PRO A 78 -28.08 -59.00 15.61
N GLU A 79 -28.55 -58.10 14.73
CA GLU A 79 -27.76 -57.51 13.64
C GLU A 79 -27.16 -56.14 13.98
N GLY A 80 -26.78 -55.93 15.24
CA GLY A 80 -25.97 -54.79 15.69
C GLY A 80 -24.57 -54.77 15.06
N ARG A 81 -23.83 -53.68 15.29
CA ARG A 81 -22.46 -53.51 14.77
C ARG A 81 -21.49 -54.49 15.43
N PHE A 82 -21.65 -54.71 16.74
CA PHE A 82 -20.81 -55.59 17.56
C PHE A 82 -21.61 -56.66 18.30
N GLY A 83 -22.73 -57.11 17.72
CA GLY A 83 -23.62 -58.09 18.35
C GLY A 83 -25.06 -57.60 18.30
N GLY A 84 -25.68 -57.38 19.46
CA GLY A 84 -27.05 -56.88 19.51
C GLY A 84 -27.17 -55.39 19.18
N GLY A 85 -28.35 -54.94 18.78
CA GLY A 85 -28.63 -53.55 18.42
C GLY A 85 -30.06 -53.14 18.71
N LEU A 86 -30.31 -51.83 18.79
CA LEU A 86 -31.64 -51.26 18.99
C LEU A 86 -32.28 -50.88 17.64
N LYS A 87 -33.34 -51.59 17.25
CA LYS A 87 -34.14 -51.24 16.06
C LYS A 87 -35.11 -50.10 16.37
N CYS A 88 -34.79 -48.92 15.85
CA CYS A 88 -35.58 -47.69 16.01
C CYS A 88 -36.75 -47.64 15.02
N GLY A 89 -37.64 -46.65 15.21
CA GLY A 89 -38.76 -46.39 14.31
C GLY A 89 -40.03 -47.17 14.59
N THR A 90 -40.06 -47.94 15.68
CA THR A 90 -41.27 -48.59 16.21
C THR A 90 -42.00 -47.66 17.21
N PRO A 91 -43.25 -47.96 17.61
CA PRO A 91 -43.97 -47.19 18.64
C PRO A 91 -43.31 -47.23 20.03
N ALA A 92 -42.41 -48.20 20.27
CA ALA A 92 -41.73 -48.39 21.54
C ALA A 92 -40.75 -47.24 21.83
N ARG A 93 -40.83 -46.68 23.04
CA ARG A 93 -39.94 -45.61 23.49
C ARG A 93 -38.89 -46.18 24.44
N VAL A 94 -37.63 -46.07 24.03
CA VAL A 94 -36.48 -46.43 24.85
C VAL A 94 -35.93 -45.15 25.46
N ALA A 95 -35.99 -45.05 26.79
CA ALA A 95 -35.61 -43.83 27.50
C ALA A 95 -34.90 -44.13 28.81
N VAL A 96 -34.11 -43.18 29.30
CA VAL A 96 -33.48 -43.25 30.62
C VAL A 96 -33.67 -41.92 31.36
N ALA A 97 -34.12 -42.01 32.60
CA ALA A 97 -34.34 -40.85 33.46
C ALA A 97 -33.33 -40.87 34.60
N HIS A 98 -32.16 -40.26 34.38
CA HIS A 98 -31.14 -40.11 35.42
C HIS A 98 -30.51 -38.70 35.40
N PRO A 99 -30.39 -37.99 36.54
CA PRO A 99 -29.89 -36.60 36.58
C PRO A 99 -28.46 -36.39 36.06
N HIS A 100 -27.55 -37.35 36.27
CA HIS A 100 -26.15 -37.20 35.79
C HIS A 100 -26.01 -37.21 34.26
N LEU A 101 -27.05 -37.60 33.52
CA LEU A 101 -27.05 -37.56 32.05
C LEU A 101 -27.22 -36.14 31.52
N THR A 102 -27.43 -35.16 32.42
CA THR A 102 -27.25 -33.74 32.15
C THR A 102 -25.78 -33.39 32.40
N PRO A 103 -24.97 -33.14 31.36
CA PRO A 103 -23.56 -32.88 31.53
C PRO A 103 -23.31 -31.53 32.21
N GLN A 104 -22.39 -31.48 33.17
CA GLN A 104 -22.10 -30.29 33.99
C GLN A 104 -21.10 -29.31 33.35
N GLY A 105 -20.81 -29.46 32.05
CA GLY A 105 -19.78 -28.72 31.34
C GLY A 105 -19.55 -29.27 29.94
N ALA A 106 -18.29 -29.36 29.51
CA ALA A 106 -17.92 -30.06 28.28
C ALA A 106 -18.42 -31.50 28.27
N PHE A 107 -18.87 -32.00 27.12
CA PHE A 107 -19.37 -33.37 26.97
C PHE A 107 -19.33 -33.84 25.52
N SER A 108 -19.43 -35.14 25.31
CA SER A 108 -19.49 -35.74 23.97
C SER A 108 -20.53 -36.85 23.93
N ALA A 109 -21.16 -37.03 22.78
CA ALA A 109 -22.08 -38.13 22.54
C ALA A 109 -21.77 -38.81 21.21
N GLU A 110 -21.95 -40.12 21.16
CA GLU A 110 -21.67 -40.92 19.99
C GLU A 110 -22.54 -42.17 19.91
N MET A 111 -22.59 -42.76 18.71
CA MET A 111 -23.32 -43.99 18.44
C MET A 111 -22.92 -44.57 17.09
N TRP A 112 -23.12 -45.87 16.92
CA TRP A 112 -23.24 -46.49 15.60
C TRP A 112 -24.68 -46.43 15.12
N VAL A 113 -24.88 -46.07 13.85
CA VAL A 113 -26.19 -46.08 13.19
C VAL A 113 -26.14 -46.87 11.88
N ARG A 114 -27.21 -47.59 11.58
CA ARG A 114 -27.50 -48.18 10.28
C ARG A 114 -28.83 -47.66 9.77
N PRO A 115 -28.86 -46.58 8.97
CA PRO A 115 -30.10 -45.98 8.46
C PRO A 115 -30.89 -46.96 7.58
N ALA A 116 -32.21 -47.02 7.72
CA ALA A 116 -33.07 -47.83 6.85
C ALA A 116 -33.78 -46.95 5.80
N ALA A 117 -34.14 -47.53 4.65
CA ALA A 117 -35.01 -46.87 3.69
C ALA A 117 -36.40 -46.65 4.29
N SER A 118 -36.81 -45.39 4.49
CA SER A 118 -38.14 -45.05 5.03
C SER A 118 -38.58 -43.64 4.62
N PRO A 119 -39.88 -43.41 4.34
CA PRO A 119 -40.41 -42.07 4.10
C PRO A 119 -40.20 -41.11 5.28
N VAL A 120 -40.13 -41.62 6.51
CA VAL A 120 -39.86 -40.78 7.70
C VAL A 120 -38.43 -40.23 7.67
N MET A 121 -37.48 -40.97 7.10
CA MET A 121 -36.12 -40.51 6.92
C MET A 121 -36.03 -39.33 5.94
N GLN A 122 -37.07 -39.04 5.14
CA GLN A 122 -37.10 -37.83 4.29
C GLN A 122 -37.38 -36.54 5.09
N LYS A 123 -37.59 -36.63 6.40
CA LYS A 123 -37.78 -35.50 7.32
C LYS A 123 -36.63 -35.41 8.33
N ALA A 124 -36.65 -34.38 9.18
CA ALA A 124 -35.76 -34.32 10.33
C ALA A 124 -36.11 -35.46 11.31
N VAL A 125 -35.10 -36.22 11.71
CA VAL A 125 -35.25 -37.37 12.62
C VAL A 125 -34.31 -37.26 13.81
N CYS A 126 -34.78 -37.70 14.97
CA CYS A 126 -34.04 -37.59 16.22
C CYS A 126 -33.14 -38.81 16.48
N LEU A 127 -31.89 -38.56 16.88
CA LEU A 127 -30.95 -39.56 17.36
C LEU A 127 -30.98 -39.67 18.89
N LEU A 128 -30.80 -38.54 19.58
CA LEU A 128 -30.88 -38.41 21.04
C LEU A 128 -31.78 -37.23 21.41
N ASP A 129 -32.70 -37.43 22.35
CA ASP A 129 -33.55 -36.34 22.85
C ASP A 129 -33.63 -36.32 24.37
N LYS A 130 -32.94 -35.38 25.02
CA LYS A 130 -33.15 -35.06 26.44
C LYS A 130 -33.84 -33.70 26.62
N GLN A 131 -34.15 -32.99 25.55
CA GLN A 131 -34.60 -31.60 25.60
C GLN A 131 -36.08 -31.41 25.22
N GLY A 132 -36.56 -32.16 24.23
CA GLY A 132 -37.87 -31.95 23.61
C GLY A 132 -37.98 -30.53 23.03
N ALA A 133 -39.08 -29.85 23.34
CA ALA A 133 -39.29 -28.45 22.96
C ALA A 133 -38.78 -27.43 24.00
N ARG A 134 -38.08 -27.89 25.04
CA ARG A 134 -37.66 -27.04 26.18
C ARG A 134 -36.37 -26.26 25.88
N MET A 135 -35.97 -25.40 26.82
CA MET A 135 -34.76 -24.57 26.72
C MET A 135 -33.63 -25.07 27.63
N GLU A 136 -33.84 -26.14 28.41
CA GLU A 136 -32.82 -26.89 29.13
C GLU A 136 -32.32 -28.08 28.29
N GLU A 137 -31.24 -28.75 28.74
CA GLU A 137 -30.76 -30.02 28.15
C GLU A 137 -30.27 -29.93 26.70
N PHE A 138 -30.08 -31.08 26.05
CA PHE A 138 -29.65 -31.17 24.66
C PHE A 138 -30.49 -32.13 23.83
N SER A 139 -30.47 -31.93 22.52
CA SER A 139 -30.96 -32.91 21.54
C SER A 139 -30.01 -32.99 20.35
N TRP A 140 -29.99 -34.16 19.71
CA TRP A 140 -29.19 -34.45 18.53
C TRP A 140 -30.06 -35.13 17.47
N SER A 141 -30.01 -34.60 16.26
CA SER A 141 -30.88 -35.00 15.16
C SER A 141 -30.14 -35.03 13.82
N LEU A 142 -30.75 -35.68 12.84
CA LEU A 142 -30.37 -35.61 11.43
C LEU A 142 -31.41 -34.77 10.69
N LEU A 143 -30.96 -33.78 9.95
CA LEU A 143 -31.82 -32.98 9.07
C LEU A 143 -32.28 -33.81 7.84
N PRO A 144 -33.31 -33.33 7.11
CA PRO A 144 -33.70 -33.92 5.84
C PRO A 144 -32.51 -33.98 4.86
N PRO A 145 -32.48 -34.97 3.95
CA PRO A 145 -31.44 -35.02 2.93
C PRO A 145 -31.60 -33.85 1.94
N ASP A 146 -30.49 -33.34 1.42
CA ASP A 146 -30.49 -32.38 0.31
C ASP A 146 -30.77 -33.05 -1.05
N GLN A 147 -30.71 -32.28 -2.15
CA GLN A 147 -30.93 -32.81 -3.50
C GLN A 147 -29.90 -33.89 -3.92
N GLY A 148 -28.72 -33.90 -3.29
CA GLY A 148 -27.66 -34.90 -3.50
C GLY A 148 -27.75 -36.09 -2.54
N GLY A 149 -28.73 -36.13 -1.64
CA GLY A 149 -28.89 -37.18 -0.64
C GLY A 149 -28.00 -37.02 0.60
N LEU A 150 -27.28 -35.90 0.75
CA LEU A 150 -26.43 -35.61 1.91
C LEU A 150 -27.26 -35.06 3.06
N ARG A 151 -26.83 -35.31 4.30
CA ARG A 151 -27.53 -34.89 5.53
C ARG A 151 -26.62 -34.11 6.45
N GLN A 152 -27.19 -33.21 7.23
CA GLN A 152 -26.47 -32.57 8.33
C GLN A 152 -26.91 -33.17 9.67
N MET A 153 -25.96 -33.35 10.57
CA MET A 153 -26.22 -33.54 11.99
C MET A 153 -26.53 -32.18 12.62
N MET A 154 -27.50 -32.14 13.52
CA MET A 154 -27.92 -30.94 14.22
C MET A 154 -27.96 -31.20 15.72
N VAL A 155 -27.15 -30.48 16.48
CA VAL A 155 -27.15 -30.48 17.94
C VAL A 155 -27.76 -29.19 18.44
N ARG A 156 -28.79 -29.31 19.29
CA ARG A 156 -29.42 -28.20 19.99
C ARG A 156 -29.06 -28.26 21.46
N LEU A 157 -28.47 -27.19 21.98
CA LEU A 157 -28.02 -27.04 23.37
C LEU A 157 -28.86 -25.99 24.08
N GLY A 158 -29.44 -26.35 25.23
CA GLY A 158 -30.31 -25.51 26.04
C GLY A 158 -29.61 -24.96 27.29
N PHE A 159 -29.75 -23.65 27.50
CA PHE A 159 -29.13 -22.90 28.61
C PHE A 159 -30.18 -22.33 29.58
N GLY A 160 -31.38 -22.90 29.61
CA GLY A 160 -32.48 -22.57 30.51
C GLY A 160 -33.38 -21.46 29.97
N THR A 161 -32.82 -20.33 29.55
CA THR A 161 -33.62 -19.21 28.99
C THR A 161 -33.59 -19.12 27.48
N TYR A 162 -32.63 -19.80 26.84
CA TYR A 162 -32.48 -19.86 25.38
C TYR A 162 -31.79 -21.15 24.98
N ALA A 163 -31.82 -21.47 23.69
CA ALA A 163 -31.09 -22.59 23.10
C ALA A 163 -30.29 -22.14 21.87
N LYS A 164 -29.25 -22.90 21.53
CA LYS A 164 -28.44 -22.72 20.32
C LYS A 164 -28.40 -24.00 19.52
N GLU A 165 -28.40 -23.85 18.21
CA GLU A 165 -28.35 -24.93 17.23
C GLU A 165 -27.03 -24.88 16.48
N PHE A 166 -26.40 -26.04 16.32
CA PHE A 166 -25.14 -26.23 15.62
C PHE A 166 -25.34 -27.33 14.59
N ALA A 167 -24.95 -27.05 13.34
CA ALA A 167 -25.05 -28.01 12.24
C ALA A 167 -23.67 -28.47 11.79
N SER A 168 -23.57 -29.74 11.38
CA SER A 168 -22.40 -30.27 10.69
C SER A 168 -22.35 -29.81 9.23
N GLU A 169 -21.24 -30.07 8.55
CA GLU A 169 -21.23 -30.09 7.08
C GLU A 169 -22.13 -31.22 6.55
N PRO A 170 -22.68 -31.12 5.32
CA PRO A 170 -23.45 -32.19 4.71
C PRO A 170 -22.59 -33.46 4.52
N VAL A 171 -23.08 -34.59 5.02
CA VAL A 171 -22.42 -35.90 4.97
C VAL A 171 -23.32 -36.95 4.32
N LEU A 172 -22.71 -37.87 3.57
CA LEU A 172 -23.43 -39.03 3.04
C LEU A 172 -23.63 -40.05 4.15
N LEU A 173 -24.88 -40.48 4.35
CA LEU A 173 -25.23 -41.59 5.24
C LEU A 173 -25.97 -42.65 4.41
N PRO A 174 -25.25 -43.65 3.86
CA PRO A 174 -25.85 -44.66 3.00
C PRO A 174 -26.88 -45.50 3.76
N VAL A 175 -27.91 -45.94 3.03
CA VAL A 175 -28.92 -46.85 3.56
C VAL A 175 -28.30 -48.23 3.76
N ASP A 176 -28.67 -48.87 4.88
CA ASP A 176 -28.22 -50.21 5.28
C ASP A 176 -26.72 -50.36 5.49
N GLU A 177 -25.98 -49.25 5.61
CA GLU A 177 -24.56 -49.24 5.99
C GLU A 177 -24.35 -48.68 7.40
N TRP A 178 -23.45 -49.30 8.15
CA TRP A 178 -23.06 -48.84 9.47
C TRP A 178 -22.16 -47.61 9.37
N ARG A 179 -22.52 -46.54 10.07
CA ARG A 179 -21.71 -45.34 10.25
C ARG A 179 -21.61 -44.99 11.72
N HIS A 180 -20.44 -44.58 12.16
CA HIS A 180 -20.27 -44.02 13.49
C HIS A 180 -20.52 -42.52 13.42
N LEU A 181 -21.36 -42.00 14.31
CA LEU A 181 -21.62 -40.57 14.43
C LEU A 181 -21.17 -40.12 15.82
N ALA A 182 -20.57 -38.94 15.91
CA ALA A 182 -20.30 -38.31 17.19
C ALA A 182 -20.34 -36.79 17.12
N PHE A 183 -20.53 -36.16 18.28
CA PHE A 183 -20.20 -34.76 18.48
C PHE A 183 -19.53 -34.55 19.84
N SER A 184 -18.73 -33.49 19.93
CA SER A 184 -18.19 -33.00 21.19
C SER A 184 -18.52 -31.52 21.38
N TYR A 185 -18.78 -31.13 22.62
CA TYR A 185 -19.03 -29.75 23.06
C TYR A 185 -18.01 -29.38 24.14
N ASP A 186 -17.34 -28.24 23.98
CA ASP A 186 -16.26 -27.80 24.87
C ASP A 186 -16.73 -27.12 26.17
N GLY A 187 -18.04 -26.92 26.35
CA GLY A 187 -18.59 -26.20 27.50
C GLY A 187 -18.48 -24.67 27.42
N ALA A 188 -17.92 -24.13 26.34
CA ALA A 188 -17.64 -22.72 26.13
C ALA A 188 -18.13 -22.18 24.76
N GLY A 189 -18.85 -23.00 24.00
CA GLY A 189 -19.52 -22.60 22.76
C GLY A 189 -19.07 -23.30 21.49
N LYS A 190 -18.04 -24.16 21.54
CA LYS A 190 -17.57 -24.92 20.37
C LYS A 190 -18.17 -26.32 20.32
N VAL A 191 -18.79 -26.68 19.19
CA VAL A 191 -19.26 -28.03 18.86
C VAL A 191 -18.46 -28.55 17.67
N VAL A 192 -17.96 -29.79 17.75
CA VAL A 192 -17.28 -30.48 16.63
C VAL A 192 -18.03 -31.77 16.32
N PHE A 193 -18.34 -31.98 15.04
CA PHE A 193 -19.04 -33.16 14.55
C PHE A 193 -18.07 -34.15 13.91
N HIS A 194 -18.38 -35.43 14.01
CA HIS A 194 -17.60 -36.51 13.44
C HIS A 194 -18.49 -37.55 12.78
N VAL A 195 -18.01 -38.07 11.66
CA VAL A 195 -18.55 -39.28 11.04
C VAL A 195 -17.39 -40.23 10.82
N ASP A 196 -17.48 -41.41 11.42
CA ASP A 196 -16.39 -42.37 11.51
C ASP A 196 -15.11 -41.69 12.05
N ALA A 197 -13.97 -41.91 11.38
CA ALA A 197 -12.67 -41.35 11.75
C ALA A 197 -12.46 -39.91 11.25
N GLN A 198 -13.48 -39.24 10.72
CA GLN A 198 -13.36 -37.93 10.06
C GLN A 198 -14.11 -36.84 10.83
N VAL A 199 -13.58 -35.61 10.78
CA VAL A 199 -14.28 -34.41 11.25
C VAL A 199 -15.26 -33.97 10.18
N ALA A 200 -16.53 -33.84 10.54
CA ALA A 200 -17.65 -33.48 9.66
C ALA A 200 -18.16 -32.06 9.89
N GLY A 201 -17.27 -31.14 10.28
CA GLY A 201 -17.59 -29.72 10.54
C GLY A 201 -17.54 -29.34 12.02
N GLU A 202 -17.49 -28.03 12.27
CA GLU A 202 -17.51 -27.43 13.61
C GLU A 202 -18.34 -26.14 13.62
N GLY A 203 -18.83 -25.76 14.79
CA GLY A 203 -19.57 -24.51 15.00
C GLY A 203 -19.18 -23.85 16.31
N TYR A 204 -19.26 -22.52 16.35
CA TYR A 204 -18.99 -21.72 17.54
C TYR A 204 -20.12 -20.72 17.80
N ALA A 205 -20.52 -20.56 19.06
CA ALA A 205 -21.43 -19.52 19.49
C ALA A 205 -21.00 -18.93 20.84
N GLU A 206 -20.95 -17.61 20.92
CA GLU A 206 -20.67 -16.90 22.17
C GLU A 206 -21.77 -17.11 23.22
N ARG A 207 -21.43 -16.81 24.48
CA ARG A 207 -22.31 -16.86 25.67
C ARG A 207 -22.81 -18.25 26.06
N CYS A 208 -22.29 -19.30 25.44
CA CYS A 208 -22.60 -20.68 25.82
C CYS A 208 -21.78 -21.11 27.05
N GLY A 209 -22.40 -21.94 27.91
CA GLY A 209 -21.78 -22.51 29.12
C GLY A 209 -22.14 -23.99 29.27
N ALA A 210 -22.20 -24.52 30.50
CA ALA A 210 -22.83 -25.82 30.71
C ALA A 210 -24.32 -25.78 30.30
N VAL A 211 -24.84 -26.87 29.74
CA VAL A 211 -26.28 -26.98 29.48
C VAL A 211 -27.06 -26.94 30.79
N ALA A 212 -28.23 -26.30 30.78
CA ALA A 212 -29.06 -26.21 31.98
C ALA A 212 -29.70 -27.57 32.29
N ALA A 213 -29.76 -27.93 33.56
CA ALA A 213 -30.39 -29.16 34.01
C ALA A 213 -31.91 -29.12 33.88
N GLY A 214 -32.48 -30.22 33.37
CA GLY A 214 -33.90 -30.44 33.20
C GLY A 214 -34.34 -31.80 33.73
N THR A 215 -35.66 -32.00 33.78
CA THR A 215 -36.30 -33.21 34.32
C THR A 215 -36.65 -34.25 33.26
N GLN A 216 -36.37 -33.95 31.99
CA GLN A 216 -36.74 -34.78 30.85
C GLN A 216 -35.83 -36.02 30.77
N ALA A 217 -36.44 -37.18 30.49
CA ALA A 217 -35.70 -38.41 30.19
C ALA A 217 -34.95 -38.27 28.86
N LEU A 218 -33.78 -38.92 28.74
CA LEU A 218 -33.07 -39.06 27.47
C LEU A 218 -33.70 -40.19 26.66
N TYR A 219 -34.21 -39.88 25.48
CA TYR A 219 -34.75 -40.85 24.51
C TYR A 219 -33.69 -41.22 23.47
N LEU A 220 -33.63 -42.51 23.12
CA LEU A 220 -32.76 -43.03 22.07
C LEU A 220 -33.57 -43.32 20.79
N GLY A 221 -33.21 -42.69 19.67
CA GLY A 221 -33.87 -42.84 18.37
C GLY A 221 -35.32 -42.34 18.30
N HIS A 222 -35.77 -41.58 19.30
CA HIS A 222 -37.12 -41.05 19.41
C HIS A 222 -37.10 -39.64 20.01
N SER A 223 -38.18 -38.88 19.81
CA SER A 223 -38.29 -37.52 20.35
C SER A 223 -39.48 -37.38 21.29
N SER A 224 -39.30 -36.52 22.29
CA SER A 224 -40.36 -36.02 23.16
C SER A 224 -40.98 -34.71 22.67
N GLY A 225 -40.33 -34.03 21.71
CA GLY A 225 -40.73 -32.74 21.13
C GLY A 225 -41.42 -32.81 19.76
N GLY A 226 -41.82 -33.99 19.29
CA GLY A 226 -42.58 -34.15 18.04
C GLY A 226 -41.74 -34.30 16.76
N MET A 227 -40.41 -34.42 16.86
CA MET A 227 -39.53 -34.76 15.73
C MET A 227 -39.73 -36.23 15.31
N GLY A 228 -39.46 -36.54 14.03
CA GLY A 228 -39.55 -37.91 13.53
C GLY A 228 -38.60 -38.86 14.28
N ALA A 229 -39.01 -40.10 14.49
CA ALA A 229 -38.14 -41.14 15.05
C ALA A 229 -37.12 -41.59 13.98
N PHE A 230 -35.86 -41.79 14.38
CA PHE A 230 -34.87 -42.40 13.51
C PHE A 230 -35.33 -43.79 13.04
N GLN A 231 -35.14 -44.09 11.76
CA GLN A 231 -35.50 -45.38 11.17
C GLN A 231 -34.21 -46.11 10.81
N GLY A 232 -33.94 -47.22 11.49
CA GLY A 232 -32.69 -47.94 11.36
C GLY A 232 -32.35 -48.70 12.63
N ILE A 233 -31.08 -49.10 12.75
CA ILE A 233 -30.53 -49.75 13.94
C ILE A 233 -29.52 -48.81 14.58
N MET A 234 -29.54 -48.69 15.90
CA MET A 234 -28.50 -48.04 16.71
C MET A 234 -27.72 -49.08 17.49
N ASP A 235 -26.42 -48.84 17.69
CA ASP A 235 -25.55 -49.66 18.53
C ASP A 235 -24.51 -48.78 19.25
N GLU A 236 -23.94 -49.26 20.36
CA GLU A 236 -22.89 -48.60 21.16
C GLU A 236 -23.15 -47.11 21.43
N VAL A 237 -24.34 -46.78 21.94
CA VAL A 237 -24.69 -45.39 22.27
C VAL A 237 -23.95 -44.99 23.54
N ARG A 238 -23.09 -43.97 23.47
CA ARG A 238 -22.27 -43.52 24.60
C ARG A 238 -22.36 -42.01 24.81
N LEU A 239 -22.49 -41.62 26.08
CA LEU A 239 -22.46 -40.22 26.53
C LEU A 239 -21.31 -40.07 27.53
N CYS A 240 -20.44 -39.10 27.30
CA CYS A 240 -19.26 -38.84 28.13
C CYS A 240 -19.22 -37.38 28.63
N SER A 241 -18.68 -37.18 29.82
CA SER A 241 -18.20 -35.87 30.26
C SER A 241 -16.84 -35.56 29.61
N GLY A 242 -16.62 -34.28 29.33
CA GLY A 242 -15.47 -33.79 28.59
C GLY A 242 -15.58 -33.95 27.07
N VAL A 243 -14.63 -33.32 26.37
CA VAL A 243 -14.42 -33.50 24.93
C VAL A 243 -13.73 -34.85 24.71
N ARG A 244 -14.24 -35.66 23.78
CA ARG A 244 -13.65 -36.95 23.34
C ARG A 244 -13.14 -36.84 21.90
N GLY A 245 -12.11 -37.63 21.59
CA GLY A 245 -11.45 -37.62 20.28
C GLY A 245 -12.00 -38.75 19.42
N TYR A 246 -12.38 -38.44 18.18
CA TYR A 246 -12.95 -39.43 17.26
C TYR A 246 -12.20 -39.54 15.94
N ALA A 247 -11.43 -38.51 15.58
CA ALA A 247 -10.67 -38.49 14.34
C ALA A 247 -9.41 -39.38 14.44
N ALA A 248 -9.07 -40.09 13.36
CA ALA A 248 -7.81 -40.84 13.28
C ALA A 248 -6.59 -39.93 13.08
N PHE A 249 -6.79 -38.79 12.42
CA PHE A 249 -5.72 -37.84 12.08
C PHE A 249 -6.17 -36.40 12.34
N ALA A 250 -5.28 -35.57 12.85
CA ALA A 250 -5.40 -34.11 12.72
C ALA A 250 -4.53 -33.66 11.56
N LEU A 251 -5.13 -33.00 10.56
CA LEU A 251 -4.44 -32.48 9.39
C LEU A 251 -4.69 -30.97 9.28
N SER A 252 -3.62 -30.18 9.18
CA SER A 252 -3.66 -28.73 8.88
C SER A 252 -2.72 -28.36 7.74
N ILE A 253 -3.08 -27.28 7.05
CA ILE A 253 -2.31 -26.66 5.98
C ILE A 253 -2.07 -25.21 6.42
N ASP A 254 -0.81 -24.87 6.70
CA ASP A 254 -0.44 -23.58 7.27
C ASP A 254 0.55 -22.86 6.34
N GLY A 255 0.08 -21.83 5.64
CA GLY A 255 0.89 -20.97 4.76
C GLY A 255 1.24 -19.62 5.39
N THR A 256 2.32 -18.98 4.92
CA THR A 256 2.61 -17.56 5.22
C THR A 256 1.85 -16.62 4.28
N SER A 257 1.55 -17.06 3.06
CA SER A 257 0.68 -16.40 2.07
C SER A 257 -0.15 -17.48 1.35
N HIS A 258 -1.20 -17.04 0.66
CA HIS A 258 -2.01 -17.83 -0.28
C HIS A 258 -2.17 -17.14 -1.64
N VAL A 259 -1.54 -15.97 -1.81
CA VAL A 259 -1.52 -15.23 -3.06
C VAL A 259 -0.08 -14.90 -3.38
N TRP A 260 0.35 -15.25 -4.59
CA TRP A 260 1.69 -14.97 -5.08
C TRP A 260 1.63 -14.31 -6.43
N GLU A 261 2.61 -13.46 -6.71
CA GLU A 261 2.87 -13.06 -8.08
C GLU A 261 3.53 -14.21 -8.84
N ARG A 262 3.25 -14.33 -10.13
CA ARG A 262 3.87 -15.34 -10.98
C ARG A 262 5.40 -15.22 -10.93
N MET A 263 6.09 -16.37 -10.87
CA MET A 263 7.55 -16.48 -10.69
C MET A 263 8.10 -16.00 -9.33
N GLU A 264 7.25 -15.58 -8.39
CA GLU A 264 7.66 -15.34 -7.01
C GLU A 264 8.17 -16.64 -6.38
N ARG A 265 9.14 -16.58 -5.46
CA ARG A 265 9.61 -17.77 -4.72
C ARG A 265 8.82 -17.91 -3.42
N PRO A 266 7.79 -18.77 -3.35
CA PRO A 266 6.98 -18.87 -2.15
C PRO A 266 7.74 -19.59 -1.04
N LEU A 267 7.47 -19.20 0.21
CA LEU A 267 7.76 -20.09 1.33
C LEU A 267 6.77 -21.27 1.29
N PRO A 268 7.23 -22.52 1.46
CA PRO A 268 6.35 -23.68 1.44
C PRO A 268 5.23 -23.57 2.49
N MET A 269 4.03 -24.05 2.12
CA MET A 269 2.96 -24.32 3.08
C MET A 269 3.37 -25.51 3.94
N LYS A 270 3.17 -25.40 5.26
CA LYS A 270 3.44 -26.47 6.22
C LYS A 270 2.22 -27.36 6.36
N ILE A 271 2.40 -28.63 6.07
CA ILE A 271 1.38 -29.66 6.18
C ILE A 271 1.64 -30.40 7.49
N THR A 272 0.86 -30.09 8.52
CA THR A 272 1.01 -30.71 9.84
C THR A 272 0.03 -31.87 9.95
N CYS A 273 0.55 -33.05 10.22
CA CYS A 273 -0.27 -34.24 10.45
C CYS A 273 0.08 -34.89 11.79
N THR A 274 -0.91 -35.04 12.66
CA THR A 274 -0.79 -35.71 13.95
C THR A 274 -1.52 -37.05 13.91
N ASN A 275 -0.84 -38.11 14.36
CA ASN A 275 -1.48 -39.40 14.60
C ASN A 275 -2.34 -39.32 15.86
N LEU A 276 -3.66 -39.30 15.72
CA LEU A 276 -4.57 -39.30 16.86
C LEU A 276 -4.94 -40.71 17.31
N ARG A 277 -4.55 -41.76 16.57
CA ARG A 277 -4.85 -43.14 16.95
C ARG A 277 -4.06 -43.52 18.21
N ARG A 278 -4.59 -44.47 18.99
CA ARG A 278 -3.89 -45.07 20.14
C ARG A 278 -2.80 -46.08 19.74
N VAL A 279 -2.64 -46.34 18.44
CA VAL A 279 -1.63 -47.25 17.87
C VAL A 279 -0.69 -46.50 16.93
N ALA A 280 0.52 -47.02 16.75
CA ALA A 280 1.47 -46.46 15.80
C ALA A 280 0.91 -46.51 14.37
N LEU A 281 1.00 -45.38 13.67
CA LEU A 281 0.70 -45.29 12.25
C LEU A 281 1.89 -45.84 11.46
N ARG A 282 1.65 -46.88 10.66
CA ARG A 282 2.66 -47.52 9.80
C ARG A 282 2.16 -47.56 8.36
N GLY A 283 3.04 -47.26 7.39
CA GLY A 283 2.73 -47.40 5.97
C GLY A 283 1.60 -46.50 5.45
N ALA A 284 1.45 -45.31 6.04
CA ALA A 284 0.52 -44.31 5.52
C ALA A 284 1.03 -43.70 4.21
N ASN A 285 0.09 -43.34 3.33
CA ASN A 285 0.39 -42.57 2.13
C ASN A 285 -0.22 -41.18 2.26
N MET A 286 0.55 -40.16 1.90
CA MET A 286 0.07 -38.79 1.75
C MET A 286 0.11 -38.41 0.28
N THR A 287 -0.93 -37.74 -0.19
CA THR A 287 -1.05 -37.26 -1.56
C THR A 287 -1.29 -35.76 -1.58
N PHE A 288 -0.60 -35.05 -2.45
CA PHE A 288 -0.87 -33.65 -2.80
C PHE A 288 -1.48 -33.63 -4.19
N SER A 289 -2.64 -33.01 -4.35
CA SER A 289 -3.33 -32.86 -5.63
C SER A 289 -3.56 -31.39 -5.94
N VAL A 290 -3.15 -30.96 -7.15
CA VAL A 290 -3.43 -29.62 -7.69
C VAL A 290 -3.83 -29.81 -9.15
N ASN A 291 -4.98 -29.25 -9.56
CA ASN A 291 -5.50 -29.35 -10.93
C ASN A 291 -5.58 -30.79 -11.49
N GLY A 292 -5.84 -31.77 -10.62
CA GLY A 292 -5.91 -33.18 -11.01
C GLY A 292 -4.55 -33.90 -11.12
N GLU A 293 -3.43 -33.17 -11.06
CA GLU A 293 -2.10 -33.77 -10.91
C GLU A 293 -1.92 -34.19 -9.45
N THR A 294 -1.76 -35.49 -9.20
CA THR A 294 -1.56 -36.04 -7.85
C THR A 294 -0.14 -36.55 -7.68
N GLN A 295 0.55 -36.03 -6.67
CA GLN A 295 1.85 -36.53 -6.22
C GLN A 295 1.69 -37.30 -4.91
N SER A 296 2.15 -38.55 -4.89
CA SER A 296 2.12 -39.42 -3.71
C SER A 296 3.52 -39.56 -3.12
N PHE A 297 3.62 -39.58 -1.79
CA PHE A 297 4.88 -39.90 -1.10
C PHE A 297 4.60 -40.76 0.13
N ILE A 298 5.61 -41.56 0.47
CA ILE A 298 5.57 -42.43 1.66
C ILE A 298 5.58 -41.53 2.89
N PHE A 299 4.54 -41.63 3.71
CA PHE A 299 4.44 -40.86 4.93
C PHE A 299 5.17 -41.59 6.07
N PRO A 300 5.96 -40.89 6.91
CA PRO A 300 6.74 -41.54 7.95
C PRO A 300 5.84 -42.17 9.01
N ASP A 301 6.38 -43.19 9.67
CA ASP A 301 5.70 -43.83 10.80
C ASP A 301 5.54 -42.83 11.96
N LEU A 302 4.37 -42.82 12.60
CA LEU A 302 4.08 -41.94 13.73
C LEU A 302 3.54 -42.70 14.93
N GLU A 303 4.18 -42.50 16.09
CA GLU A 303 3.66 -42.99 17.37
C GLU A 303 2.39 -42.22 17.78
N PRO A 304 1.52 -42.79 18.65
CA PRO A 304 0.33 -42.12 19.15
C PRO A 304 0.59 -40.71 19.68
N GLY A 305 -0.20 -39.73 19.22
CA GLY A 305 -0.10 -38.33 19.61
C GLY A 305 1.09 -37.57 19.02
N THR A 306 1.96 -38.23 18.24
CA THR A 306 3.10 -37.57 17.59
C THR A 306 2.72 -36.93 16.25
N THR A 307 3.52 -35.95 15.83
CA THR A 307 3.24 -35.10 14.66
C THR A 307 4.41 -35.14 13.68
N ASN A 308 4.09 -35.19 12.38
CA ASN A 308 5.04 -34.90 11.31
C ASN A 308 4.64 -33.61 10.58
N VAL A 309 5.65 -32.88 10.10
CA VAL A 309 5.45 -31.70 9.25
C VAL A 309 6.07 -31.97 7.89
N ASN A 310 5.25 -31.94 6.83
CA ASN A 310 5.70 -31.93 5.45
C ASN A 310 5.57 -30.52 4.86
N GLU A 311 6.19 -30.29 3.71
CA GLU A 311 6.17 -29.00 3.03
C GLU A 311 5.60 -29.16 1.62
N PHE A 312 4.73 -28.23 1.23
CA PHE A 312 4.24 -28.08 -0.14
C PHE A 312 4.65 -26.71 -0.68
N GLY A 313 5.47 -26.70 -1.74
CA GLY A 313 5.83 -25.47 -2.45
C GLY A 313 4.90 -25.25 -3.64
N PRO A 314 4.05 -24.20 -3.65
CA PRO A 314 3.25 -23.85 -4.81
C PRO A 314 4.13 -23.57 -6.04
N ASP A 315 3.77 -24.12 -7.20
CA ASP A 315 4.41 -23.79 -8.47
C ASP A 315 3.88 -22.44 -8.99
N THR A 316 4.60 -21.36 -8.69
CA THR A 316 4.25 -20.00 -9.11
C THR A 316 4.57 -19.73 -10.59
N ALA A 317 5.13 -20.67 -11.35
CA ALA A 317 5.36 -20.50 -12.79
C ALA A 317 4.10 -20.79 -13.65
N LEU A 318 3.08 -21.40 -13.03
CA LEU A 318 1.77 -21.65 -13.64
C LEU A 318 1.09 -20.35 -14.10
N LYS A 319 0.12 -20.49 -15.01
CA LYS A 319 -0.70 -19.37 -15.52
C LYS A 319 -1.38 -18.62 -14.36
N PRO A 320 -1.54 -17.29 -14.42
CA PRO A 320 -2.33 -16.59 -13.40
C PRO A 320 -3.74 -17.20 -13.26
N GLY A 321 -4.18 -17.44 -12.03
CA GLY A 321 -5.43 -18.15 -11.77
C GLY A 321 -5.61 -18.59 -10.32
N ALA A 322 -6.78 -19.16 -10.05
CA ALA A 322 -7.11 -19.78 -8.77
C ALA A 322 -6.84 -21.28 -8.84
N TYR A 323 -6.23 -21.79 -7.77
CA TYR A 323 -5.80 -23.18 -7.64
C TYR A 323 -6.28 -23.72 -6.30
N MET A 324 -6.49 -25.04 -6.24
CA MET A 324 -6.85 -25.75 -5.02
C MET A 324 -5.82 -26.84 -4.76
N LEU A 325 -5.15 -26.75 -3.61
CA LEU A 325 -4.37 -27.86 -3.07
C LEU A 325 -5.31 -28.76 -2.28
N GLU A 326 -5.40 -30.03 -2.65
CA GLU A 326 -5.95 -31.07 -1.79
C GLU A 326 -4.81 -31.91 -1.21
N VAL A 327 -4.75 -31.99 0.12
CA VAL A 327 -3.88 -32.90 0.85
C VAL A 327 -4.73 -34.01 1.41
N ALA A 328 -4.44 -35.25 1.06
CA ALA A 328 -5.06 -36.42 1.67
C ALA A 328 -4.02 -37.30 2.35
N ILE A 329 -4.36 -37.86 3.51
CA ILE A 329 -3.57 -38.90 4.19
C ILE A 329 -4.47 -40.06 4.58
N GLY A 330 -3.97 -41.29 4.46
CA GLY A 330 -4.69 -42.44 4.97
C GLY A 330 -3.89 -43.74 5.03
N THR A 331 -4.50 -44.71 5.70
CA THR A 331 -4.12 -46.13 5.76
C THR A 331 -5.37 -46.99 5.68
N GLY A 332 -5.50 -47.84 4.67
CA GLY A 332 -6.69 -48.67 4.48
C GLY A 332 -7.97 -47.84 4.30
N LEU A 333 -9.00 -48.09 5.11
CA LEU A 333 -10.28 -47.37 5.07
C LEU A 333 -10.26 -46.01 5.79
N SER A 334 -9.24 -45.74 6.62
CA SER A 334 -9.11 -44.46 7.32
C SER A 334 -8.37 -43.47 6.42
N ARG A 335 -9.10 -42.56 5.78
CA ARG A 335 -8.57 -41.45 4.98
C ARG A 335 -9.14 -40.14 5.48
N THR A 336 -8.35 -39.08 5.49
CA THR A 336 -8.82 -37.70 5.67
C THR A 336 -8.21 -36.83 4.58
N SER A 337 -8.92 -35.78 4.18
CA SER A 337 -8.35 -34.75 3.31
C SER A 337 -8.67 -33.34 3.80
N ARG A 338 -7.81 -32.41 3.40
CA ARG A 338 -7.93 -30.97 3.62
C ARG A 338 -7.63 -30.25 2.33
N THR A 339 -8.38 -29.19 2.07
CA THR A 339 -8.17 -28.34 0.91
C THR A 339 -7.67 -26.97 1.34
N GLN A 340 -6.84 -26.36 0.50
CA GLN A 340 -6.36 -25.00 0.66
C GLN A 340 -6.36 -24.30 -0.71
N ALA A 341 -7.18 -23.27 -0.84
CA ALA A 341 -7.19 -22.42 -2.03
C ALA A 341 -5.95 -21.53 -2.03
N PHE A 342 -5.39 -21.28 -3.21
CA PHE A 342 -4.39 -20.26 -3.44
C PHE A 342 -4.52 -19.63 -4.82
N GLN A 343 -3.91 -18.47 -5.01
CA GLN A 343 -3.99 -17.72 -6.27
C GLN A 343 -2.61 -17.27 -6.75
N ILE A 344 -2.46 -17.26 -8.08
CA ILE A 344 -1.29 -16.71 -8.76
C ILE A 344 -1.76 -15.50 -9.57
N THR A 345 -1.14 -14.34 -9.36
CA THR A 345 -1.41 -13.11 -10.13
C THR A 345 -0.35 -12.89 -11.20
N ALA A 346 -0.68 -12.17 -12.27
CA ALA A 346 0.29 -11.83 -13.31
C ALA A 346 1.38 -10.90 -12.78
N ARG A 347 2.61 -10.97 -13.32
CA ARG A 347 3.65 -9.99 -13.03
C ARG A 347 3.23 -8.60 -13.51
N HIS A 348 3.61 -7.60 -12.73
CA HIS A 348 3.34 -6.20 -13.08
C HIS A 348 4.31 -5.70 -14.15
N SER A 349 3.80 -5.02 -15.17
CA SER A 349 4.63 -4.22 -16.08
C SER A 349 5.34 -3.10 -15.31
N HIS A 350 6.54 -2.72 -15.76
CA HIS A 350 7.32 -1.62 -15.17
C HIS A 350 6.67 -0.26 -15.47
N MET A 351 5.67 0.08 -14.66
CA MET A 351 4.94 1.34 -14.68
C MET A 351 5.51 2.34 -13.68
N LEU A 352 5.24 3.62 -13.89
CA LEU A 352 5.47 4.64 -12.87
C LEU A 352 4.72 4.25 -11.57
N PRO A 353 5.39 4.22 -10.40
CA PRO A 353 4.72 4.07 -9.12
C PRO A 353 3.67 5.17 -8.91
N VAL A 354 2.41 4.77 -8.74
CA VAL A 354 1.30 5.65 -8.38
C VAL A 354 0.65 5.05 -7.14
N VAL A 355 0.88 5.70 -6.00
CA VAL A 355 0.41 5.28 -4.67
C VAL A 355 -0.88 6.03 -4.35
N LEU A 356 -1.97 5.32 -4.03
CA LEU A 356 -3.12 5.95 -3.38
C LEU A 356 -3.02 5.75 -1.86
N ASP A 357 -2.97 6.85 -1.13
CA ASP A 357 -2.85 6.88 0.33
C ASP A 357 -4.20 7.18 0.99
N GLY A 358 -4.46 6.58 2.15
CA GLY A 358 -5.65 6.87 2.95
C GLY A 358 -6.96 6.32 2.37
N VAL A 359 -6.93 5.09 1.84
CA VAL A 359 -8.12 4.36 1.37
C VAL A 359 -8.32 3.05 2.10
N ALA A 360 -9.58 2.62 2.19
CA ALA A 360 -9.95 1.32 2.74
C ALA A 360 -9.87 0.22 1.65
N VAL A 361 -9.88 -1.05 2.08
CA VAL A 361 -9.72 -2.23 1.21
C VAL A 361 -10.80 -2.28 0.13
N GLU A 362 -12.01 -1.81 0.44
CA GLU A 362 -13.17 -1.80 -0.43
C GLU A 362 -12.98 -0.88 -1.65
N ALA A 363 -12.04 0.08 -1.57
CA ALA A 363 -11.73 1.00 -2.67
C ALA A 363 -10.72 0.41 -3.68
N LEU A 364 -10.06 -0.71 -3.38
CA LEU A 364 -9.03 -1.33 -4.25
C LEU A 364 -9.50 -1.56 -5.70
N PRO A 365 -10.74 -2.00 -5.97
CA PRO A 365 -11.19 -2.17 -7.36
C PRO A 365 -11.20 -0.85 -8.15
N GLN A 366 -11.56 0.27 -7.53
CA GLN A 366 -11.61 1.59 -8.18
C GLN A 366 -10.20 2.15 -8.48
N MET A 367 -9.19 1.73 -7.73
CA MET A 367 -7.81 2.18 -7.90
C MET A 367 -7.21 1.80 -9.25
N LYS A 368 -7.63 0.65 -9.81
CA LYS A 368 -7.21 0.21 -11.16
C LYS A 368 -7.52 1.28 -12.20
N ASP A 369 -8.71 1.90 -12.13
CA ASP A 369 -9.13 2.96 -13.07
C ASP A 369 -8.28 4.23 -12.99
N LEU A 370 -7.59 4.43 -11.86
CA LEU A 370 -6.74 5.59 -11.59
C LEU A 370 -5.27 5.35 -11.96
N ALA A 371 -4.97 4.22 -12.62
CA ALA A 371 -3.61 3.78 -12.93
C ALA A 371 -2.72 3.63 -11.67
N CYS A 372 -3.34 3.44 -10.50
CA CYS A 372 -2.60 3.14 -9.28
C CYS A 372 -1.93 1.78 -9.43
N THR A 373 -0.67 1.73 -9.02
CA THR A 373 0.13 0.50 -8.95
C THR A 373 0.40 0.10 -7.50
N HIS A 374 0.18 1.04 -6.58
CA HIS A 374 0.51 0.91 -5.17
C HIS A 374 -0.61 1.48 -4.28
N TRP A 375 -0.65 1.01 -3.03
CA TRP A 375 -1.52 1.54 -2.00
C TRP A 375 -0.87 1.47 -0.61
N THR A 376 -1.29 2.33 0.32
CA THR A 376 -0.77 2.32 1.70
C THR A 376 -1.47 1.27 2.56
N GLY A 377 -1.17 -0.01 2.30
CA GLY A 377 -1.82 -1.15 2.96
C GLY A 377 -1.27 -1.54 4.34
N ILE A 378 -0.17 -0.91 4.79
CA ILE A 378 0.41 -1.09 6.13
C ILE A 378 0.57 0.31 6.77
N LEU A 379 -0.06 0.52 7.92
CA LEU A 379 -0.08 1.78 8.66
C LEU A 379 0.63 1.64 10.02
N ASN A 380 0.71 2.73 10.77
CA ASN A 380 1.32 2.73 12.11
C ASN A 380 0.70 1.72 13.08
N ASP A 381 -0.63 1.56 13.05
CA ASP A 381 -1.33 0.59 13.91
C ASP A 381 -1.01 -0.87 13.54
N ASP A 382 -0.50 -1.07 12.33
CA ASP A 382 -0.05 -2.38 11.84
C ASP A 382 1.44 -2.64 12.13
N ALA A 383 2.17 -1.64 12.60
CA ALA A 383 3.61 -1.71 12.80
C ALA A 383 3.93 -2.29 14.20
N PRO A 384 4.73 -3.37 14.28
CA PRO A 384 5.13 -3.98 15.56
C PRO A 384 6.25 -3.18 16.23
N TYR A 385 5.94 -1.96 16.65
CA TYR A 385 6.83 -1.12 17.42
C TYR A 385 7.35 -1.82 18.69
N VAL A 386 8.51 -1.37 19.18
CA VAL A 386 9.13 -1.97 20.38
C VAL A 386 8.17 -1.87 21.57
N GLY A 387 7.72 -3.04 22.05
CA GLY A 387 6.74 -3.17 23.14
C GLY A 387 5.29 -3.43 22.69
N THR A 388 4.99 -3.38 21.38
CA THR A 388 3.65 -3.68 20.82
C THR A 388 3.61 -4.98 20.01
N ALA A 389 4.76 -5.64 19.85
CA ALA A 389 4.90 -6.83 19.02
C ALA A 389 4.02 -8.00 19.51
N ASN A 390 3.15 -8.47 18.61
CA ASN A 390 2.29 -9.63 18.81
C ASN A 390 2.52 -10.61 17.66
N LYS A 391 2.78 -11.89 17.98
CA LYS A 391 3.04 -12.93 16.98
C LYS A 391 1.86 -13.22 16.05
N TYR A 392 0.63 -12.87 16.45
CA TYR A 392 -0.58 -13.08 15.65
C TYR A 392 -0.87 -11.92 14.69
N HIS A 393 -0.22 -10.77 14.89
CA HIS A 393 -0.53 -9.55 14.15
C HIS A 393 -0.26 -9.64 12.62
N PRO A 394 0.82 -10.29 12.15
CA PRO A 394 0.98 -10.55 10.71
C PRO A 394 -0.17 -11.36 10.11
N LEU A 395 -0.75 -12.29 10.88
CA LEU A 395 -1.86 -13.14 10.42
C LEU A 395 -3.16 -12.34 10.28
N THR A 396 -3.36 -11.29 11.08
CA THR A 396 -4.53 -10.42 10.97
C THR A 396 -4.42 -9.43 9.82
N VAL A 397 -3.20 -9.02 9.47
CA VAL A 397 -2.95 -8.08 8.35
C VAL A 397 -2.87 -8.80 7.00
N ARG A 398 -2.46 -10.08 6.98
CA ARG A 398 -2.29 -10.88 5.76
C ARG A 398 -3.47 -10.82 4.77
N PRO A 399 -4.74 -11.07 5.17
CA PRO A 399 -5.86 -11.09 4.21
C PRO A 399 -6.00 -9.75 3.47
N ARG A 400 -5.71 -8.65 4.17
CA ARG A 400 -5.72 -7.29 3.61
C ARG A 400 -4.63 -7.12 2.55
N LEU A 401 -3.42 -7.60 2.81
CA LEU A 401 -2.30 -7.52 1.86
C LEU A 401 -2.52 -8.42 0.64
N GLU A 402 -3.01 -9.64 0.85
CA GLU A 402 -3.37 -10.57 -0.22
C GLU A 402 -4.46 -9.97 -1.12
N THR A 403 -5.48 -9.33 -0.53
CA THR A 403 -6.53 -8.63 -1.30
C THR A 403 -5.95 -7.50 -2.15
N GLY A 404 -4.94 -6.78 -1.66
CA GLY A 404 -4.19 -5.79 -2.42
C GLY A 404 -3.53 -6.41 -3.66
N LEU A 405 -2.80 -7.52 -3.48
CA LEU A 405 -2.13 -8.22 -4.58
C LEU A 405 -3.13 -8.78 -5.61
N LEU A 406 -4.25 -9.33 -5.18
CA LEU A 406 -5.35 -9.79 -6.06
C LEU A 406 -5.95 -8.65 -6.91
N ASN A 407 -5.86 -7.41 -6.41
CA ASN A 407 -6.27 -6.22 -7.14
C ASN A 407 -5.13 -5.58 -7.94
N GLY A 408 -3.99 -6.25 -8.12
CA GLY A 408 -2.85 -5.73 -8.88
C GLY A 408 -2.19 -4.53 -8.19
N MET A 409 -2.25 -4.47 -6.86
CA MET A 409 -1.67 -3.39 -6.06
C MET A 409 -0.49 -3.92 -5.24
N ARG A 410 0.65 -3.25 -5.36
CA ARG A 410 1.77 -3.40 -4.43
C ARG A 410 1.50 -2.63 -3.14
N THR A 411 1.95 -3.19 -2.03
CA THR A 411 1.75 -2.61 -0.71
C THR A 411 2.90 -1.69 -0.33
N VAL A 412 2.56 -0.51 0.17
CA VAL A 412 3.48 0.47 0.77
C VAL A 412 3.19 0.57 2.27
N ALA A 413 4.26 0.58 3.07
CA ALA A 413 4.17 0.87 4.49
C ALA A 413 4.28 2.38 4.72
N LYS A 414 3.27 3.01 5.32
CA LYS A 414 3.31 4.42 5.72
C LYS A 414 3.51 4.51 7.22
N LEU A 415 4.71 4.91 7.63
CA LEU A 415 5.18 4.87 9.00
C LEU A 415 5.58 6.25 9.50
N ASP A 416 5.14 6.57 10.71
CA ASP A 416 5.49 7.77 11.44
C ASP A 416 5.97 7.40 12.85
N HIS A 417 7.14 7.91 13.22
CA HIS A 417 7.78 7.63 14.49
C HIS A 417 7.55 8.74 15.53
N ASP A 418 6.89 9.83 15.17
CA ASP A 418 6.71 10.98 16.05
C ASP A 418 6.00 10.59 17.36
N GLN A 419 4.90 9.82 17.27
CA GLN A 419 4.14 9.40 18.45
C GLN A 419 4.95 8.51 19.41
N ILE A 420 5.68 7.52 18.89
CA ILE A 420 6.49 6.64 19.73
C ILE A 420 7.64 7.41 20.37
N MET A 421 8.27 8.35 19.66
CA MET A 421 9.32 9.21 20.22
C MET A 421 8.78 10.07 21.38
N LEU A 422 7.63 10.73 21.18
CA LEU A 422 6.99 11.54 22.23
C LEU A 422 6.62 10.71 23.45
N SER A 423 6.11 9.48 23.26
CA SER A 423 5.77 8.57 24.36
C SER A 423 6.98 8.16 25.21
N ARG A 424 8.19 8.24 24.64
CA ARG A 424 9.46 7.95 25.32
C ARG A 424 10.13 9.20 25.91
N GLY A 425 9.44 10.35 25.87
CA GLY A 425 9.96 11.62 26.40
C GLY A 425 11.00 12.30 25.50
N LEU A 426 11.12 11.89 24.23
CA LEU A 426 12.05 12.49 23.27
C LEU A 426 11.43 13.75 22.67
N LYS A 427 11.42 14.82 23.46
CA LYS A 427 10.82 16.11 23.13
C LYS A 427 11.89 17.19 23.02
N LYS A 428 11.67 18.17 22.14
CA LYS A 428 12.53 19.35 22.03
C LYS A 428 12.27 20.31 23.19
N VAL A 429 13.33 20.97 23.63
CA VAL A 429 13.25 22.03 24.64
C VAL A 429 13.93 23.30 24.15
N GLY A 430 13.40 24.45 24.54
CA GLY A 430 14.02 25.75 24.32
C GLY A 430 15.23 25.98 25.23
N ARG A 431 15.88 27.14 25.07
CA ARG A 431 17.05 27.52 25.87
C ARG A 431 16.73 27.76 27.36
N ASP A 432 15.47 28.03 27.68
CA ASP A 432 14.97 28.11 29.06
C ASP A 432 14.70 26.73 29.68
N GLY A 433 14.97 25.64 28.94
CA GLY A 433 14.74 24.26 29.37
C GLY A 433 13.29 23.81 29.30
N LYS A 434 12.37 24.64 28.80
CA LYS A 434 10.95 24.28 28.69
C LYS A 434 10.66 23.57 27.37
N GLU A 435 9.72 22.62 27.43
CA GLU A 435 9.17 21.96 26.25
C GLU A 435 8.41 22.99 25.37
N TYR A 436 8.51 22.85 24.05
CA TYR A 436 7.66 23.59 23.12
C TYR A 436 6.19 23.16 23.28
N ILE A 437 5.26 24.07 22.95
CA ILE A 437 3.81 23.82 23.02
C ILE A 437 3.20 24.11 21.63
N PRO A 438 2.64 23.11 20.93
CA PRO A 438 2.59 21.68 21.29
C PRO A 438 3.99 21.03 21.31
N ALA A 439 4.10 19.88 21.97
CA ALA A 439 5.37 19.17 22.07
C ALA A 439 5.91 18.79 20.69
N GLU A 440 7.18 19.10 20.45
CA GLU A 440 7.91 18.77 19.22
C GLU A 440 8.86 17.59 19.44
N VAL A 441 9.00 16.72 18.44
CA VAL A 441 9.84 15.51 18.54
C VAL A 441 11.32 15.86 18.44
N ASN A 442 12.14 15.26 19.30
CA ASN A 442 13.59 15.37 19.25
C ASN A 442 14.26 14.06 18.82
N PHE A 443 14.84 14.05 17.61
CA PHE A 443 15.57 12.90 17.07
C PHE A 443 17.08 12.92 17.35
N ALA A 444 17.61 14.03 17.89
CA ALA A 444 19.05 14.20 18.12
C ALA A 444 19.65 13.30 19.23
N PRO A 445 18.94 12.94 20.31
CA PRO A 445 19.50 12.07 21.35
C PRO A 445 19.92 10.70 20.81
N ALA A 446 21.08 10.19 21.25
CA ALA A 446 21.64 8.93 20.74
C ALA A 446 20.69 7.71 20.85
N GLY A 447 19.78 7.69 21.83
CA GLY A 447 18.79 6.63 21.98
C GLY A 447 17.68 6.62 20.92
N ALA A 448 17.45 7.74 20.22
CA ALA A 448 16.39 7.86 19.22
C ALA A 448 16.69 6.97 17.99
N ALA A 449 17.89 7.06 17.42
CA ALA A 449 18.29 6.22 16.30
C ALA A 449 18.22 4.72 16.64
N SER A 450 18.69 4.31 17.82
CA SER A 450 18.60 2.93 18.28
C SER A 450 17.15 2.44 18.43
N LEU A 451 16.24 3.30 18.87
CA LEU A 451 14.81 2.99 18.95
C LEU A 451 14.22 2.78 17.56
N VAL A 452 14.55 3.66 16.59
CA VAL A 452 14.10 3.50 15.19
C VAL A 452 14.65 2.22 14.57
N GLU A 453 15.94 1.91 14.77
CA GLU A 453 16.55 0.66 14.30
C GLU A 453 15.84 -0.57 14.87
N ALA A 454 15.53 -0.57 16.17
CA ALA A 454 14.81 -1.67 16.80
C ALA A 454 13.40 -1.84 16.19
N CYS A 455 12.70 -0.74 15.90
CA CYS A 455 11.41 -0.76 15.22
C CYS A 455 11.52 -1.28 13.77
N GLY A 456 12.53 -0.82 13.02
CA GLY A 456 12.79 -1.26 11.65
C GLY A 456 13.12 -2.75 11.56
N ASN A 457 13.90 -3.28 12.51
CA ASN A 457 14.24 -4.70 12.58
C ASN A 457 13.00 -5.57 12.84
N MET A 458 12.17 -5.16 13.80
CA MET A 458 10.90 -5.85 14.11
C MET A 458 9.94 -5.80 12.92
N PHE A 459 9.80 -4.64 12.29
CA PHE A 459 8.97 -4.47 11.11
C PHE A 459 9.42 -5.38 9.96
N THR A 460 10.72 -5.37 9.65
CA THR A 460 11.28 -6.20 8.57
C THR A 460 11.10 -7.68 8.86
N LEU A 461 11.28 -8.13 10.10
CA LEU A 461 11.04 -9.53 10.49
C LEU A 461 9.58 -9.96 10.25
N TYR A 462 8.62 -9.06 10.52
CA TYR A 462 7.19 -9.32 10.38
C TYR A 462 6.75 -9.35 8.92
N TYR A 463 7.26 -8.43 8.10
CA TYR A 463 6.72 -8.19 6.76
C TYR A 463 7.57 -8.74 5.63
N ARG A 464 8.84 -9.15 5.86
CA ARG A 464 9.73 -9.64 4.79
C ARG A 464 9.21 -10.81 3.98
N THR A 465 8.29 -11.60 4.54
CA THR A 465 7.71 -12.77 3.85
C THR A 465 6.56 -12.41 2.91
N PHE A 466 6.08 -11.17 2.92
CA PHE A 466 5.04 -10.72 2.00
C PHE A 466 5.68 -10.16 0.73
N GLY A 467 5.64 -10.93 -0.37
CA GLY A 467 6.24 -10.55 -1.64
C GLY A 467 5.65 -9.28 -2.27
N ASN A 468 4.44 -8.88 -1.87
CA ASN A 468 3.80 -7.66 -2.38
C ASN A 468 4.18 -6.38 -1.62
N TRP A 469 4.94 -6.44 -0.53
CA TRP A 469 5.48 -5.25 0.13
C TRP A 469 6.66 -4.70 -0.70
N ASN A 470 6.47 -3.51 -1.28
CA ASN A 470 7.41 -2.91 -2.23
C ASN A 470 8.03 -1.58 -1.73
N GLY A 471 7.29 -0.80 -0.96
CA GLY A 471 7.70 0.56 -0.59
C GLY A 471 7.55 0.88 0.90
N VAL A 472 8.29 1.88 1.35
CA VAL A 472 8.17 2.45 2.70
C VAL A 472 8.16 3.97 2.59
N MET A 473 7.20 4.62 3.23
CA MET A 473 7.10 6.07 3.38
C MET A 473 7.32 6.41 4.85
N LEU A 474 8.45 7.03 5.17
CA LEU A 474 8.79 7.51 6.51
C LEU A 474 8.43 8.98 6.68
N GLY A 475 7.93 9.32 7.86
CA GLY A 475 7.66 10.68 8.30
C GLY A 475 6.18 11.03 8.36
N SER A 476 5.87 12.28 8.66
CA SER A 476 4.52 12.76 8.89
C SER A 476 4.25 14.01 8.08
N SER A 477 3.03 14.15 7.56
CA SER A 477 2.60 15.40 6.89
C SER A 477 2.54 16.59 7.85
N TYR A 478 2.72 16.36 9.16
CA TYR A 478 2.78 17.39 10.18
C TYR A 478 4.23 17.78 10.41
N SER A 479 4.64 18.93 9.88
CA SER A 479 5.90 19.53 10.32
C SER A 479 5.73 20.09 11.72
N GLY A 480 5.92 19.25 12.75
CA GLY A 480 6.18 19.72 14.11
C GLY A 480 7.38 20.67 14.07
N GLY A 481 7.30 21.75 14.87
CA GLY A 481 7.96 23.03 14.61
C GLY A 481 9.45 23.02 14.25
N TRP A 482 9.85 24.12 13.63
CA TRP A 482 11.16 24.31 13.01
C TRP A 482 12.29 24.55 14.00
N ASN A 483 11.95 24.79 15.26
CA ASN A 483 12.90 25.21 16.27
C ASN A 483 13.92 24.12 16.59
N PRO A 484 15.20 24.47 16.81
CA PRO A 484 16.17 23.54 17.36
C PRO A 484 15.81 23.19 18.81
N SER A 485 16.12 21.95 19.21
CA SER A 485 16.24 21.65 20.63
C SER A 485 17.56 22.22 21.14
N LEU A 486 17.54 22.84 22.32
CA LEU A 486 18.69 23.50 22.93
C LEU A 486 19.04 22.90 24.30
N GLY A 487 18.63 21.64 24.52
CA GLY A 487 18.91 20.88 25.73
C GLY A 487 20.35 20.38 25.82
N LYS A 488 20.67 19.67 26.91
CA LYS A 488 22.02 19.17 27.18
C LYS A 488 22.56 18.27 26.07
N ALA A 489 21.72 17.42 25.49
CA ALA A 489 22.12 16.50 24.42
C ALA A 489 22.58 17.25 23.17
N GLU A 490 21.86 18.30 22.75
CA GLU A 490 22.23 19.10 21.58
C GLU A 490 23.46 19.97 21.85
N GLN A 491 23.59 20.52 23.07
CA GLN A 491 24.78 21.25 23.49
C GLN A 491 26.03 20.36 23.44
N ASP A 492 25.94 19.13 23.95
CA ASP A 492 27.05 18.17 23.94
C ASP A 492 27.39 17.71 22.51
N ALA A 493 26.36 17.44 21.68
CA ALA A 493 26.55 17.05 20.29
C ALA A 493 27.21 18.17 19.48
N TYR A 494 26.77 19.42 19.64
CA TYR A 494 27.37 20.55 18.95
C TYR A 494 28.78 20.88 19.46
N GLN A 495 29.04 20.77 20.77
CA GLN A 495 30.38 20.93 21.33
C GLN A 495 31.34 19.88 20.77
N LYS A 496 30.89 18.63 20.62
CA LYS A 496 31.66 17.55 19.98
C LYS A 496 31.94 17.82 18.51
N TYR A 497 30.95 18.34 17.78
CA TYR A 497 31.08 18.66 16.35
C TYR A 497 31.99 19.87 16.09
N SER A 498 31.75 20.98 16.80
CA SER A 498 32.34 22.28 16.47
C SER A 498 33.55 22.68 17.32
N GLY A 499 33.75 22.02 18.46
CA GLY A 499 34.69 22.44 19.51
C GLY A 499 34.21 23.64 20.34
N GLN A 500 32.99 24.15 20.10
CA GLN A 500 32.44 25.36 20.71
C GLN A 500 31.00 25.13 21.19
N GLY A 501 30.56 25.96 22.15
CA GLY A 501 29.17 25.97 22.59
C GLY A 501 28.22 26.53 21.53
N ILE A 502 26.93 26.18 21.61
CA ILE A 502 25.90 26.74 20.72
C ILE A 502 25.85 28.28 20.93
N PRO A 503 25.95 29.11 19.87
CA PRO A 503 25.94 30.57 20.01
C PRO A 503 24.76 31.11 20.83
N ALA A 504 24.97 32.20 21.57
CA ALA A 504 23.96 32.79 22.46
C ALA A 504 22.75 33.35 21.69
N GLU A 505 22.97 33.70 20.43
CA GLU A 505 22.01 34.33 19.53
C GLU A 505 21.01 33.31 18.97
N VAL A 506 21.37 32.03 18.93
CA VAL A 506 20.49 30.94 18.49
C VAL A 506 19.42 30.69 19.57
N GLN A 507 18.19 31.10 19.26
CA GLN A 507 17.01 30.92 20.14
C GLN A 507 15.86 30.21 19.42
N ALA A 508 15.87 30.23 18.10
CA ALA A 508 14.84 29.69 17.23
C ALA A 508 15.50 29.10 15.97
N ASP A 509 14.70 28.84 14.95
CA ASP A 509 15.09 28.29 13.66
C ASP A 509 15.79 29.29 12.71
N PHE A 510 15.87 30.58 13.07
CA PHE A 510 16.71 31.60 12.41
C PHE A 510 17.16 32.70 13.37
N VAL A 511 18.14 33.52 12.95
CA VAL A 511 18.57 34.75 13.64
C VAL A 511 18.63 35.90 12.65
N HIS A 512 17.87 36.97 12.85
CA HIS A 512 17.92 38.13 11.96
C HIS A 512 19.27 38.87 12.06
N TRP A 513 19.96 39.07 10.94
CA TRP A 513 21.32 39.59 10.87
C TRP A 513 21.46 40.99 11.47
N GLU A 514 20.42 41.83 11.36
CA GLU A 514 20.39 43.16 11.97
C GLU A 514 20.49 43.14 13.50
N LYS A 515 20.17 41.99 14.13
CA LYS A 515 20.27 41.80 15.58
C LYS A 515 21.65 41.29 16.01
N LEU A 516 22.52 40.95 15.06
CA LEU A 516 23.86 40.47 15.35
C LEU A 516 24.82 41.66 15.57
N PRO A 517 25.57 41.68 16.68
CA PRO A 517 26.48 42.78 16.97
C PRO A 517 27.65 42.78 15.96
N GLY A 518 27.97 43.96 15.41
CA GLY A 518 29.13 44.12 14.52
C GLY A 518 28.99 43.44 13.15
N PHE A 519 27.76 43.19 12.69
CA PHE A 519 27.53 42.56 11.38
C PHE A 519 28.07 43.42 10.22
N PRO A 520 28.75 42.82 9.22
CA PRO A 520 29.44 43.58 8.18
C PRO A 520 28.46 44.31 7.23
N PRO A 521 28.75 45.57 6.85
CA PRO A 521 27.85 46.41 6.05
C PRO A 521 27.67 45.91 4.61
N ASP A 522 28.65 45.18 4.07
CA ASP A 522 28.56 44.53 2.75
C ASP A 522 27.79 43.21 2.78
N ARG A 523 27.28 42.80 3.96
CA ARG A 523 26.51 41.58 4.26
C ARG A 523 27.18 40.28 3.80
N MET A 524 28.50 40.31 3.62
CA MET A 524 29.33 39.16 3.31
C MET A 524 29.97 38.64 4.60
N ILE A 525 29.73 37.37 4.96
CA ILE A 525 30.21 36.78 6.22
C ILE A 525 31.19 35.64 5.98
N PRO A 526 32.12 35.36 6.91
CA PRO A 526 32.96 34.18 6.84
C PRO A 526 32.14 32.90 6.75
N ASP A 527 32.61 31.91 5.97
CA ASP A 527 31.97 30.60 5.83
C ASP A 527 31.80 29.84 7.16
N ASP A 528 32.64 30.14 8.14
CA ASP A 528 32.65 29.57 9.49
C ASP A 528 32.01 30.47 10.55
N HIS A 529 31.27 31.52 10.14
CA HIS A 529 30.54 32.40 11.07
C HIS A 529 29.76 31.57 12.11
N PRO A 530 29.89 31.80 13.43
CA PRO A 530 29.40 30.88 14.46
C PRO A 530 27.93 30.48 14.34
N VAL A 531 27.05 31.45 14.06
CA VAL A 531 25.61 31.21 13.85
C VAL A 531 25.35 30.41 12.57
N LEU A 532 26.08 30.68 11.49
CA LEU A 532 25.93 29.96 10.22
C LEU A 532 26.40 28.51 10.39
N LYS A 533 27.54 28.31 11.05
CA LYS A 533 28.10 27.00 11.37
C LYS A 533 27.13 26.14 12.18
N TYR A 534 26.46 26.73 13.17
CA TYR A 534 25.42 26.03 13.93
C TYR A 534 24.23 25.61 13.06
N TYR A 535 23.65 26.54 12.29
CA TYR A 535 22.48 26.19 11.46
C TYR A 535 22.83 25.20 10.34
N ARG A 536 24.02 25.32 9.73
CA ARG A 536 24.51 24.34 8.75
C ARG A 536 24.55 22.94 9.36
N TRP A 537 25.07 22.81 10.58
CA TRP A 537 25.08 21.55 11.32
C TRP A 537 23.69 21.05 11.68
N TYR A 538 22.83 21.91 12.25
CA TYR A 538 21.49 21.54 12.69
C TYR A 538 20.63 20.99 11.54
N TRP A 539 20.65 21.67 10.39
CA TRP A 539 19.86 21.29 9.21
C TRP A 539 20.47 20.17 8.36
N SER A 540 21.72 19.77 8.60
CA SER A 540 22.29 18.57 7.98
C SER A 540 22.18 17.34 8.88
N GLU A 541 22.82 17.35 10.05
CA GLU A 541 22.96 16.17 10.91
C GLU A 541 22.46 16.40 12.35
N GLY A 542 22.53 17.63 12.85
CA GLY A 542 22.28 17.97 14.25
C GLY A 542 20.83 17.80 14.70
N ASN A 543 19.86 17.78 13.77
CA ASN A 543 18.47 17.48 14.08
C ASN A 543 18.18 15.98 14.32
N GLY A 544 19.12 15.09 13.99
CA GLY A 544 19.02 13.64 14.19
C GLY A 544 18.14 12.86 13.21
N ARG A 545 17.42 13.53 12.29
CA ARG A 545 16.52 12.84 11.33
C ARG A 545 17.29 11.96 10.34
N GLY A 546 18.43 12.42 9.83
CA GLY A 546 19.29 11.61 8.95
C GLY A 546 19.74 10.32 9.63
N ALA A 547 20.22 10.40 10.87
CA ALA A 547 20.62 9.22 11.64
C ALA A 547 19.45 8.26 11.91
N ALA A 548 18.26 8.78 12.19
CA ALA A 548 17.05 7.96 12.36
C ALA A 548 16.64 7.25 11.06
N ASN A 549 16.66 7.94 9.92
CA ASN A 549 16.38 7.35 8.61
C ASN A 549 17.41 6.27 8.25
N GLU A 550 18.70 6.52 8.47
CA GLU A 550 19.77 5.54 8.23
C GLU A 550 19.62 4.31 9.14
N ALA A 551 19.26 4.52 10.41
CA ALA A 551 19.00 3.45 11.37
C ALA A 551 17.83 2.54 10.94
N TRP A 552 16.74 3.13 10.42
CA TRP A 552 15.65 2.36 9.84
C TRP A 552 16.10 1.60 8.58
N PHE A 553 16.81 2.29 7.68
CA PHE A 553 17.29 1.73 6.42
C PHE A 553 18.19 0.51 6.61
N LYS A 554 19.06 0.49 7.63
CA LYS A 554 19.91 -0.68 7.95
C LYS A 554 19.11 -1.96 8.14
N SER A 555 17.89 -1.85 8.66
CA SER A 555 16.98 -2.99 8.82
C SER A 555 16.41 -3.44 7.49
N TYR A 556 16.03 -2.47 6.65
CA TYR A 556 15.47 -2.67 5.32
C TYR A 556 16.48 -3.20 4.29
N ASP A 557 17.76 -2.82 4.37
CA ASP A 557 18.78 -3.27 3.42
C ASP A 557 18.92 -4.80 3.38
N ARG A 558 18.66 -5.48 4.52
CA ARG A 558 18.57 -6.95 4.58
C ARG A 558 17.49 -7.52 3.65
N ARG A 559 16.37 -6.81 3.50
CA ARG A 559 15.28 -7.16 2.58
C ARG A 559 15.63 -6.85 1.13
N LYS A 560 16.28 -5.70 0.89
CA LYS A 560 16.71 -5.28 -0.46
C LYS A 560 17.65 -6.31 -1.11
N GLN A 561 18.46 -7.02 -0.33
CA GLN A 561 19.29 -8.13 -0.83
C GLN A 561 18.45 -9.30 -1.40
N GLU A 562 17.19 -9.42 -1.00
CA GLU A 562 16.26 -10.46 -1.47
C GLU A 562 15.40 -9.98 -2.65
N HIS A 563 15.14 -8.66 -2.80
CA HIS A 563 14.28 -8.07 -3.85
C HIS A 563 14.85 -6.75 -4.39
N VAL A 564 14.98 -6.64 -5.72
CA VAL A 564 15.68 -5.53 -6.39
C VAL A 564 14.83 -4.26 -6.60
N ASP A 565 13.50 -4.38 -6.62
CA ASP A 565 12.59 -3.30 -7.04
C ASP A 565 11.93 -2.52 -5.88
N THR A 566 12.53 -2.56 -4.68
CA THR A 566 11.93 -1.95 -3.49
C THR A 566 12.49 -0.55 -3.21
N TRP A 567 11.67 0.35 -2.66
CA TRP A 567 12.08 1.73 -2.35
C TRP A 567 11.73 2.17 -0.91
N ILE A 568 12.49 3.16 -0.42
CA ILE A 568 12.26 3.83 0.85
C ILE A 568 12.28 5.34 0.63
N MET A 569 11.24 6.01 1.13
CA MET A 569 11.01 7.42 0.95
C MET A 569 11.00 8.16 2.29
N HIS A 570 11.58 9.35 2.34
CA HIS A 570 11.33 10.33 3.41
C HIS A 570 10.39 11.43 2.91
N HIS A 571 9.40 11.80 3.73
CA HIS A 571 8.53 12.96 3.51
C HIS A 571 8.21 13.67 4.84
N PRO A 572 8.11 15.01 4.87
CA PRO A 572 8.38 15.99 3.81
C PRO A 572 9.87 16.25 3.59
N SER A 573 10.28 16.65 2.38
CA SER A 573 11.70 16.84 2.01
C SER A 573 12.11 18.30 1.78
N VAL A 574 11.19 19.20 1.44
CA VAL A 574 11.49 20.61 1.14
C VAL A 574 10.79 21.60 2.07
N ARG A 575 10.19 21.10 3.16
CA ARG A 575 9.80 21.94 4.30
C ARG A 575 10.97 22.18 5.25
N GLN A 576 12.11 22.56 4.71
CA GLN A 576 13.29 22.97 5.46
C GLN A 576 14.04 24.03 4.66
N PRO A 577 14.99 24.78 5.26
CA PRO A 577 15.86 25.66 4.48
C PRO A 577 16.57 24.89 3.37
N SER A 578 16.96 25.60 2.31
CA SER A 578 17.54 25.11 1.05
C SER A 578 18.96 24.59 1.25
N LYS A 579 19.05 23.45 1.95
CA LYS A 579 20.26 22.75 2.33
C LYS A 579 20.04 21.25 2.29
N ALA A 580 20.93 20.55 1.60
CA ALA A 580 20.97 19.10 1.56
C ALA A 580 21.62 18.49 2.81
N GLY A 581 21.30 17.22 3.07
CA GLY A 581 21.99 16.37 4.05
C GLY A 581 21.10 15.73 5.13
N ALA A 582 19.85 16.18 5.32
CA ALA A 582 18.97 15.63 6.36
C ALA A 582 18.37 14.24 6.05
N PHE A 583 18.61 13.70 4.84
CA PHE A 583 17.90 12.55 4.29
C PHE A 583 18.81 11.35 4.00
N ASP A 584 19.95 11.26 4.70
CA ASP A 584 20.80 10.09 4.59
C ASP A 584 20.04 8.79 4.92
N GLY A 585 20.30 7.74 4.13
CA GLY A 585 19.69 6.42 4.29
C GLY A 585 18.46 6.14 3.43
N VAL A 586 17.77 7.15 2.87
CA VAL A 586 16.69 6.90 1.91
C VAL A 586 17.17 6.96 0.46
N ASN A 587 16.42 6.39 -0.48
CA ASN A 587 16.69 6.50 -1.93
C ASN A 587 15.64 7.30 -2.70
N ILE A 588 14.53 7.64 -2.04
CA ILE A 588 13.49 8.52 -2.56
C ILE A 588 13.23 9.64 -1.54
N ILE A 589 12.96 10.84 -2.02
CA ILE A 589 12.39 11.95 -1.24
C ILE A 589 11.04 12.35 -1.81
N GLY A 590 10.14 12.82 -0.95
CA GLY A 590 8.81 13.25 -1.36
C GLY A 590 8.30 14.41 -0.51
N ASP A 591 7.49 15.26 -1.11
CA ASP A 591 6.77 16.33 -0.45
C ASP A 591 5.52 16.71 -1.25
N GLN A 592 4.60 17.37 -0.56
CA GLN A 592 3.40 17.96 -1.15
C GLN A 592 3.49 19.48 -1.11
N SER A 593 2.90 20.13 -2.10
CA SER A 593 2.73 21.58 -2.09
C SER A 593 2.01 22.05 -0.82
N MET A 594 2.44 23.19 -0.29
CA MET A 594 1.77 23.87 0.83
C MET A 594 0.39 24.41 0.44
N ASP A 595 0.19 24.71 -0.84
CA ASP A 595 -1.06 25.24 -1.36
C ASP A 595 -1.33 24.70 -2.77
N THR A 596 -2.34 23.86 -2.92
CA THR A 596 -2.74 23.29 -4.22
C THR A 596 -3.90 24.03 -4.89
N ARG A 597 -4.30 25.19 -4.35
CA ARG A 597 -5.28 26.09 -4.98
C ARG A 597 -4.69 26.73 -6.25
N ASP A 598 -3.37 26.87 -6.29
CA ASP A 598 -2.63 27.24 -7.50
C ASP A 598 -1.71 26.08 -7.94
N PRO A 599 -1.98 25.40 -9.08
CA PRO A 599 -1.16 24.30 -9.59
C PRO A 599 0.32 24.64 -9.78
N LEU A 600 0.66 25.91 -10.01
CA LEU A 600 2.04 26.37 -10.09
C LEU A 600 2.84 26.04 -8.82
N MET A 601 2.20 26.03 -7.64
CA MET A 601 2.85 25.66 -6.38
C MET A 601 3.24 24.18 -6.32
N ALA A 602 2.47 23.30 -6.97
CA ALA A 602 2.88 21.90 -7.13
C ALA A 602 4.11 21.77 -8.02
N GLY A 603 4.21 22.60 -9.07
CA GLY A 603 5.42 22.72 -9.89
C GLY A 603 6.63 23.20 -9.08
N LEU A 604 6.48 24.27 -8.31
CA LEU A 604 7.56 24.81 -7.46
C LEU A 604 8.06 23.77 -6.46
N CYS A 605 7.14 23.09 -5.78
CA CYS A 605 7.49 22.04 -4.82
C CYS A 605 8.31 20.91 -5.48
N MET A 606 8.00 20.54 -6.72
CA MET A 606 8.81 19.57 -7.47
C MET A 606 10.18 20.10 -7.85
N ASP A 607 10.28 21.34 -8.31
CA ASP A 607 11.55 21.95 -8.71
C ASP A 607 12.49 22.12 -7.51
N GLN A 608 11.94 22.43 -6.32
CA GLN A 608 12.69 22.44 -5.06
C GLN A 608 13.18 21.05 -4.65
N GLN A 609 12.36 20.01 -4.85
CA GLN A 609 12.77 18.64 -4.55
C GLN A 609 13.86 18.13 -5.50
N LEU A 610 13.79 18.50 -6.77
CA LEU A 610 14.85 18.21 -7.75
C LEU A 610 16.14 18.95 -7.38
N ALA A 611 16.06 20.20 -6.93
CA ALA A 611 17.22 20.94 -6.42
C ALA A 611 17.82 20.29 -5.16
N MET A 612 16.98 19.87 -4.21
CA MET A 612 17.39 19.12 -3.02
C MET A 612 18.10 17.82 -3.40
N GLY A 613 17.56 17.07 -4.36
CA GLY A 613 18.17 15.85 -4.88
C GLY A 613 19.52 16.12 -5.57
N ALA A 614 19.62 17.18 -6.37
CA ALA A 614 20.85 17.55 -7.07
C ALA A 614 21.94 18.10 -6.13
N ALA A 615 21.56 18.80 -5.05
CA ALA A 615 22.48 19.26 -4.01
C ALA A 615 22.92 18.12 -3.08
N HIS A 616 22.21 16.99 -3.08
CA HIS A 616 22.55 15.83 -2.28
C HIS A 616 23.71 15.05 -2.89
N LYS A 617 24.62 14.52 -2.05
CA LYS A 617 25.81 13.77 -2.50
C LYS A 617 25.50 12.36 -3.05
N ARG A 618 24.25 11.91 -2.91
CA ARG A 618 23.76 10.61 -3.39
C ARG A 618 22.62 10.85 -4.36
N ASP A 619 22.51 9.99 -5.36
CA ASP A 619 21.38 9.98 -6.29
C ASP A 619 20.08 9.65 -5.53
N LEU A 620 19.15 10.60 -5.53
CA LEU A 620 17.84 10.51 -4.88
C LEU A 620 16.74 10.63 -5.94
N GLY A 621 15.82 9.67 -5.97
CA GLY A 621 14.59 9.82 -6.74
C GLY A 621 13.60 10.77 -6.05
N VAL A 622 12.77 11.45 -6.84
CA VAL A 622 11.73 12.36 -6.32
C VAL A 622 10.35 11.78 -6.57
N PHE A 623 9.52 11.72 -5.54
CA PHE A 623 8.09 11.42 -5.67
C PHE A 623 7.29 12.72 -5.48
N GLY A 624 6.38 13.00 -6.41
CA GLY A 624 5.40 14.08 -6.20
C GLY A 624 4.29 13.60 -5.27
N ILE A 625 3.85 14.44 -4.32
CA ILE A 625 2.70 14.13 -3.45
C ILE A 625 1.59 15.16 -3.72
N LEU A 626 0.40 14.68 -4.11
CA LEU A 626 -0.77 15.51 -4.36
C LEU A 626 -1.86 15.22 -3.31
N PRO A 627 -2.16 16.15 -2.39
CA PRO A 627 -3.38 16.09 -1.59
C PRO A 627 -4.61 16.16 -2.49
N LEU A 628 -5.56 15.24 -2.32
CA LEU A 628 -6.81 15.20 -3.11
C LEU A 628 -7.93 16.07 -2.54
N SER A 629 -7.64 16.85 -1.49
CA SER A 629 -8.60 17.76 -0.89
C SER A 629 -7.90 18.97 -0.25
N TRP A 630 -8.68 19.92 0.25
CA TRP A 630 -8.23 21.11 0.96
C TRP A 630 -8.82 21.18 2.36
N GLY A 631 -8.14 21.86 3.28
CA GLY A 631 -8.75 22.23 4.56
C GLY A 631 -9.95 23.15 4.33
N ARG A 632 -11.07 22.89 5.02
CA ARG A 632 -12.34 23.62 4.85
C ARG A 632 -12.16 25.15 4.82
N ALA A 633 -11.45 25.69 5.81
CA ALA A 633 -11.24 27.12 5.98
C ALA A 633 -10.49 27.80 4.82
N LEU A 634 -9.73 27.06 4.02
CA LEU A 634 -8.90 27.62 2.94
C LEU A 634 -9.66 27.89 1.64
N VAL A 635 -10.82 27.26 1.46
CA VAL A 635 -11.54 27.26 0.17
C VAL A 635 -13.03 27.53 0.29
N SER A 636 -13.66 27.14 1.40
CA SER A 636 -15.07 27.43 1.64
C SER A 636 -15.31 27.35 3.16
N PRO A 637 -15.21 28.48 3.88
CA PRO A 637 -15.37 28.50 5.33
C PRO A 637 -16.74 27.99 5.79
N ALA A 638 -16.79 27.37 6.97
CA ALA A 638 -18.05 26.88 7.54
C ALA A 638 -19.05 28.04 7.75
N GLY A 639 -20.29 27.85 7.30
CA GLY A 639 -21.34 28.88 7.39
C GLY A 639 -21.25 30.00 6.35
N ALA A 640 -20.30 29.95 5.41
CA ALA A 640 -20.22 30.94 4.33
C ALA A 640 -21.46 30.90 3.43
N GLU A 641 -22.01 32.08 3.12
CA GLU A 641 -23.10 32.21 2.14
C GLU A 641 -22.65 31.70 0.76
N GLY A 642 -23.58 31.09 0.02
CA GLY A 642 -23.27 30.52 -1.30
C GLY A 642 -22.43 29.24 -1.27
N THR A 643 -22.28 28.57 -0.12
CA THR A 643 -21.64 27.24 -0.04
C THR A 643 -22.35 26.25 -0.99
N ALA A 644 -21.57 25.52 -1.79
CA ALA A 644 -22.11 24.56 -2.75
C ALA A 644 -22.98 23.47 -2.10
N SER A 645 -24.03 23.04 -2.81
CA SER A 645 -24.99 22.05 -2.31
C SER A 645 -24.37 20.71 -1.96
N SER A 646 -23.35 20.27 -2.70
CA SER A 646 -22.63 19.00 -2.43
C SER A 646 -21.88 19.04 -1.10
N ILE A 647 -21.34 20.20 -0.72
CA ILE A 647 -20.69 20.41 0.58
C ILE A 647 -21.75 20.44 1.68
N LEU A 648 -22.83 21.20 1.49
CA LEU A 648 -23.94 21.27 2.45
C LEU A 648 -24.56 19.88 2.70
N GLN A 649 -24.58 19.01 1.68
CA GLN A 649 -25.04 17.64 1.83
C GLN A 649 -24.10 16.81 2.71
N ALA A 650 -22.79 16.95 2.55
CA ALA A 650 -21.80 16.30 3.42
C ALA A 650 -21.96 16.79 4.87
N ASP A 651 -22.13 18.10 5.06
CA ASP A 651 -22.32 18.72 6.38
C ASP A 651 -23.55 18.19 7.15
N ARG A 652 -24.57 17.65 6.46
CA ARG A 652 -25.74 17.03 7.10
C ARG A 652 -25.43 15.73 7.83
N LEU A 653 -24.41 14.99 7.40
CA LEU A 653 -23.95 13.76 8.06
C LEU A 653 -22.94 14.13 9.15
N MET A 654 -21.91 14.89 8.78
CA MET A 654 -20.88 15.41 9.66
C MET A 654 -20.23 16.62 8.99
N PRO A 655 -19.98 17.74 9.70
CA PRO A 655 -19.33 18.92 9.12
C PRO A 655 -17.99 18.57 8.44
N ALA A 656 -17.91 18.79 7.14
CA ALA A 656 -16.77 18.42 6.33
C ALA A 656 -15.54 19.26 6.72
N GLN A 657 -14.53 18.62 7.32
CA GLN A 657 -13.25 19.27 7.65
C GLN A 657 -12.35 19.45 6.42
N ARG A 658 -12.60 18.63 5.39
CA ARG A 658 -11.84 18.55 4.16
C ARG A 658 -12.78 18.68 2.96
N ILE A 659 -12.35 19.41 1.93
CA ILE A 659 -13.14 19.67 0.72
C ILE A 659 -12.40 19.05 -0.47
N THR A 660 -13.03 18.07 -1.14
CA THR A 660 -12.46 17.39 -2.32
C THR A 660 -11.99 18.41 -3.35
N MET A 661 -10.80 18.21 -3.90
CA MET A 661 -10.22 19.09 -4.91
C MET A 661 -11.13 19.17 -6.14
N ALA A 662 -11.32 20.38 -6.67
CA ALA A 662 -12.13 20.60 -7.87
C ALA A 662 -11.53 19.87 -9.09
N PRO A 663 -12.34 19.36 -10.03
CA PRO A 663 -11.88 18.56 -11.17
C PRO A 663 -10.78 19.21 -12.01
N ALA A 664 -10.92 20.50 -12.33
CA ALA A 664 -9.95 21.25 -13.13
C ALA A 664 -8.58 21.34 -12.45
N LEU A 665 -8.59 21.77 -11.18
CA LEU A 665 -7.37 21.89 -10.38
C LEU A 665 -6.71 20.55 -10.12
N LEU A 666 -7.47 19.46 -9.96
CA LEU A 666 -6.90 18.12 -9.88
C LEU A 666 -6.11 17.78 -11.14
N LYS A 667 -6.68 18.01 -12.32
CA LYS A 667 -5.99 17.74 -13.59
C LYS A 667 -4.74 18.59 -13.74
N GLU A 668 -4.85 19.90 -13.51
CA GLU A 668 -3.73 20.83 -13.69
C GLU A 668 -2.60 20.56 -12.70
N ASN A 669 -2.89 20.27 -11.42
CA ASN A 669 -1.87 19.86 -10.46
C ASN A 669 -1.16 18.58 -10.92
N LEU A 670 -1.89 17.57 -11.44
CA LEU A 670 -1.27 16.37 -12.01
C LEU A 670 -0.39 16.68 -13.22
N TRP A 671 -0.84 17.54 -14.14
CA TRP A 671 -0.03 17.99 -15.28
C TRP A 671 1.25 18.69 -14.81
N MET A 672 1.16 19.57 -13.81
CA MET A 672 2.31 20.28 -13.24
C MET A 672 3.31 19.31 -12.62
N LEU A 673 2.86 18.36 -11.79
CA LEU A 673 3.74 17.34 -11.21
C LEU A 673 4.39 16.46 -12.28
N LEU A 674 3.59 15.92 -13.21
CA LEU A 674 4.03 14.97 -14.23
C LEU A 674 4.88 15.61 -15.33
N SER A 675 4.90 16.94 -15.43
CA SER A 675 5.81 17.66 -16.35
C SER A 675 7.27 17.63 -15.91
N ARG A 676 7.53 17.36 -14.62
CA ARG A 676 8.86 17.18 -14.04
C ARG A 676 9.29 15.71 -14.14
N PRO A 677 10.60 15.41 -14.19
CA PRO A 677 11.12 14.04 -14.17
C PRO A 677 11.01 13.44 -12.76
N LEU A 678 9.84 12.89 -12.42
CA LEU A 678 9.58 12.22 -11.15
C LEU A 678 9.71 10.69 -11.26
N LYS A 679 10.04 10.04 -10.14
CA LYS A 679 10.17 8.57 -10.03
C LYS A 679 8.91 7.89 -9.49
N GLY A 680 7.94 8.65 -9.02
CA GLY A 680 6.63 8.18 -8.59
C GLY A 680 5.70 9.32 -8.18
N LEU A 681 4.44 8.97 -7.90
CA LEU A 681 3.39 9.88 -7.49
C LEU A 681 2.64 9.28 -6.29
N VAL A 682 2.35 10.11 -5.29
CA VAL A 682 1.45 9.77 -4.18
C VAL A 682 0.22 10.65 -4.29
N LEU A 683 -0.95 10.02 -4.40
CA LEU A 683 -2.25 10.65 -4.29
C LEU A 683 -2.71 10.54 -2.84
N GLY A 684 -2.58 11.63 -2.09
CA GLY A 684 -2.90 11.71 -0.67
C GLY A 684 -4.40 11.81 -0.42
N GLU A 685 -4.87 11.21 0.67
CA GLU A 685 -6.25 11.33 1.17
C GLU A 685 -7.31 10.78 0.21
N GLY A 686 -7.04 9.61 -0.39
CA GLY A 686 -7.88 8.96 -1.37
C GLY A 686 -9.31 8.69 -0.92
N ALA A 687 -9.61 8.61 0.38
CA ALA A 687 -10.99 8.56 0.88
C ALA A 687 -11.85 9.77 0.44
N THR A 688 -11.25 10.94 0.20
CA THR A 688 -11.96 12.13 -0.31
C THR A 688 -12.29 12.06 -1.80
N LEU A 689 -11.70 11.10 -2.51
CA LEU A 689 -11.91 10.85 -3.94
C LEU A 689 -12.75 9.59 -4.18
N CYS A 690 -12.43 8.50 -3.48
CA CYS A 690 -13.06 7.17 -3.64
C CYS A 690 -14.13 6.87 -2.57
N GLY A 691 -14.15 7.60 -1.45
CA GLY A 691 -15.08 7.36 -0.34
C GLY A 691 -16.41 8.09 -0.51
N ALA A 692 -17.51 7.34 -0.52
CA ALA A 692 -18.85 7.89 -0.78
C ALA A 692 -19.31 8.96 0.23
N SER A 693 -18.92 8.86 1.51
CA SER A 693 -19.32 9.82 2.55
C SER A 693 -18.39 11.02 2.70
N SER A 694 -17.15 10.92 2.21
CA SER A 694 -16.10 11.95 2.38
C SER A 694 -15.84 12.77 1.11
N CYS A 695 -16.42 12.35 -0.02
CA CYS A 695 -16.28 13.04 -1.29
C CYS A 695 -17.30 14.18 -1.42
N THR A 696 -16.83 15.43 -1.46
CA THR A 696 -17.69 16.61 -1.64
C THR A 696 -17.76 17.08 -3.10
N HIS A 697 -17.06 16.40 -4.02
CA HIS A 697 -17.12 16.66 -5.47
C HIS A 697 -16.95 15.37 -6.31
N PRO A 698 -18.05 14.66 -6.67
CA PRO A 698 -17.97 13.34 -7.29
C PRO A 698 -17.31 13.32 -8.68
N GLN A 699 -17.36 14.45 -9.43
CA GLN A 699 -16.72 14.50 -10.76
C GLN A 699 -15.18 14.50 -10.68
N SER A 700 -14.59 14.72 -9.51
CA SER A 700 -13.13 14.70 -9.34
C SER A 700 -12.56 13.32 -9.59
N LEU A 701 -13.29 12.24 -9.26
CA LEU A 701 -12.92 10.88 -9.63
C LEU A 701 -12.88 10.69 -11.15
N THR A 702 -13.85 11.27 -11.86
CA THR A 702 -13.89 11.24 -13.33
C THR A 702 -12.71 12.00 -13.94
N ALA A 703 -12.36 13.15 -13.36
CA ALA A 703 -11.18 13.91 -13.78
C ALA A 703 -9.86 13.17 -13.55
N ALA A 704 -9.73 12.49 -12.41
CA ALA A 704 -8.55 11.65 -12.12
C ALA A 704 -8.44 10.47 -13.11
N ARG A 705 -9.57 9.81 -13.44
CA ARG A 705 -9.63 8.75 -14.47
C ARG A 705 -9.22 9.25 -15.85
N ASP A 706 -9.64 10.46 -16.23
CA ASP A 706 -9.28 11.07 -17.51
C ASP A 706 -7.76 11.26 -17.65
N VAL A 707 -7.10 11.77 -16.60
CA VAL A 707 -5.64 11.91 -16.57
C VAL A 707 -4.97 10.54 -16.54
N ALA A 708 -5.51 9.59 -15.78
CA ALA A 708 -4.98 8.24 -15.72
C ALA A 708 -4.98 7.56 -17.10
N GLN A 709 -6.08 7.68 -17.85
CA GLN A 709 -6.24 7.09 -19.17
C GLN A 709 -5.39 7.78 -20.25
N ARG A 710 -5.26 9.11 -20.20
CA ARG A 710 -4.53 9.88 -21.22
C ARG A 710 -3.02 9.99 -20.98
N LEU A 711 -2.58 9.88 -19.73
CA LEU A 711 -1.20 10.19 -19.34
C LEU A 711 -0.56 9.06 -18.55
N LEU A 712 -1.11 8.69 -17.38
CA LEU A 712 -0.44 7.76 -16.47
C LEU A 712 -0.33 6.34 -17.04
N ARG A 713 -1.36 5.82 -17.70
CA ARG A 713 -1.31 4.50 -18.35
C ARG A 713 -0.42 4.51 -19.60
N PRO A 714 -0.70 5.32 -20.64
CA PRO A 714 0.03 5.23 -21.90
C PRO A 714 1.48 5.68 -21.79
N LEU A 715 1.74 6.75 -21.03
CA LEU A 715 3.08 7.34 -20.94
C LEU A 715 3.83 6.93 -19.67
N GLY A 716 3.15 6.31 -18.69
CA GLY A 716 3.72 5.93 -17.39
C GLY A 716 5.11 5.28 -17.45
N PRO A 717 5.34 4.26 -18.30
CA PRO A 717 6.66 3.63 -18.43
C PRO A 717 7.76 4.63 -18.81
N MET A 718 7.45 5.62 -19.66
CA MET A 718 8.36 6.67 -20.10
C MET A 718 8.50 7.82 -19.08
N LEU A 719 7.42 8.21 -18.38
CA LEU A 719 7.44 9.36 -17.46
C LEU A 719 8.56 9.24 -16.41
N GLY A 720 8.77 8.04 -15.85
CA GLY A 720 9.78 7.78 -14.82
C GLY A 720 11.23 7.74 -15.29
N ARG A 721 11.47 7.71 -16.62
CA ARG A 721 12.80 7.56 -17.24
C ARG A 721 13.38 8.88 -17.75
N ARG A 722 12.58 9.95 -17.75
CA ARG A 722 13.04 11.28 -18.15
C ARG A 722 14.08 11.84 -17.18
N GLN A 723 14.88 12.76 -17.70
CA GLN A 723 15.91 13.49 -16.98
C GLN A 723 15.57 14.98 -16.95
N VAL A 724 16.15 15.70 -15.98
CA VAL A 724 16.04 17.16 -15.91
C VAL A 724 16.73 17.75 -17.13
N TRP A 725 16.05 18.68 -17.82
CA TRP A 725 16.71 19.48 -18.84
C TRP A 725 17.48 20.60 -18.15
N ARG A 726 18.78 20.70 -18.44
CA ARG A 726 19.68 21.68 -17.81
C ARG A 726 19.44 23.09 -18.38
N SER A 727 18.72 23.95 -17.66
CA SER A 727 18.36 25.30 -18.15
C SER A 727 19.53 26.31 -18.20
N PRO A 728 19.67 27.17 -19.22
CA PRO A 728 20.65 28.26 -19.18
C PRO A 728 20.39 29.30 -18.06
N VAL A 729 19.22 29.28 -17.43
CA VAL A 729 18.82 30.20 -16.34
C VAL A 729 18.75 29.42 -15.02
N VAL A 730 19.31 29.99 -13.97
CA VAL A 730 19.28 29.41 -12.61
C VAL A 730 18.70 30.40 -11.60
N LEU A 731 18.03 29.89 -10.58
CA LEU A 731 17.50 30.65 -9.45
C LEU A 731 18.20 30.17 -8.17
N LEU A 732 18.86 31.07 -7.46
CA LEU A 732 19.52 30.74 -6.20
C LEU A 732 18.53 30.81 -5.03
N GLU A 733 18.36 29.70 -4.33
CA GLU A 733 17.81 29.71 -2.98
C GLU A 733 18.95 29.70 -1.95
N SER A 734 19.13 30.83 -1.26
CA SER A 734 20.21 31.01 -0.29
C SER A 734 19.83 30.49 1.10
N PHE A 735 20.45 29.38 1.51
CA PHE A 735 20.37 28.87 2.88
C PHE A 735 20.77 29.94 3.91
N THR A 736 21.86 30.67 3.64
CA THR A 736 22.39 31.68 4.55
C THR A 736 21.38 32.81 4.75
N SER A 737 20.75 33.30 3.67
CA SER A 737 19.71 34.32 3.76
C SER A 737 18.44 33.81 4.44
N GLN A 738 18.09 32.52 4.28
CA GLN A 738 16.96 31.93 5.00
C GLN A 738 17.16 31.89 6.51
N VAL A 739 18.36 31.51 6.98
CA VAL A 739 18.63 31.38 8.43
C VAL A 739 19.15 32.68 9.06
N MET A 740 19.59 33.66 8.26
CA MET A 740 20.10 34.95 8.75
C MET A 740 19.23 36.16 8.42
N ALA A 741 18.32 36.09 7.46
CA ALA A 741 17.38 37.16 7.14
C ALA A 741 15.91 36.73 7.27
N GLY A 742 15.63 35.43 7.46
CA GLY A 742 14.26 34.92 7.56
C GLY A 742 13.47 35.06 6.26
N ARG A 743 14.15 35.10 5.11
CA ARG A 743 13.58 35.31 3.76
C ARG A 743 13.77 34.10 2.86
N GLY A 744 12.99 34.00 1.78
CA GLY A 744 13.00 32.89 0.84
C GLY A 744 11.70 32.06 0.89
N LEU A 745 11.74 30.86 0.30
CA LEU A 745 10.55 30.00 0.13
C LEU A 745 10.26 29.07 1.32
N TYR A 746 11.27 28.77 2.13
CA TYR A 746 11.08 28.07 3.40
C TYR A 746 10.28 28.96 4.37
N ARG A 747 9.25 28.40 5.03
CA ARG A 747 8.25 29.03 5.94
C ARG A 747 6.90 29.42 5.34
N GLY A 748 6.64 29.15 4.07
CA GLY A 748 5.29 29.27 3.48
C GLY A 748 4.72 30.69 3.43
N GLY A 749 5.56 31.73 3.55
CA GLY A 749 5.16 33.12 3.32
C GLY A 749 5.15 33.45 1.82
N ALA A 750 4.33 34.43 1.42
CA ALA A 750 4.40 35.03 0.09
C ALA A 750 5.71 35.86 0.00
N SER A 751 6.80 35.21 -0.40
CA SER A 751 8.10 35.86 -0.62
C SER A 751 8.21 36.40 -2.05
N ASN A 752 9.04 37.41 -2.25
CA ASN A 752 9.38 37.92 -3.58
C ASN A 752 9.86 36.79 -4.51
N THR A 753 10.55 35.80 -3.92
CA THR A 753 10.99 34.59 -4.61
C THR A 753 9.83 33.80 -5.23
N LEU A 754 8.69 33.68 -4.54
CA LEU A 754 7.51 32.96 -5.06
C LEU A 754 6.90 33.68 -6.26
N GLU A 755 6.67 34.99 -6.13
CA GLU A 755 6.10 35.80 -7.21
C GLU A 755 7.01 35.79 -8.45
N LEU A 756 8.33 35.91 -8.23
CA LEU A 756 9.32 35.76 -9.29
C LEU A 756 9.20 34.40 -9.98
N TRP A 757 9.21 33.30 -9.22
CA TRP A 757 9.15 31.97 -9.79
C TRP A 757 7.87 31.74 -10.61
N GLN A 758 6.70 32.16 -10.12
CA GLN A 758 5.44 32.09 -10.87
C GLN A 758 5.49 32.94 -12.15
N ALA A 759 6.09 34.13 -12.09
CA ALA A 759 6.25 35.00 -13.25
C ALA A 759 7.17 34.40 -14.31
N LEU A 760 8.23 33.69 -13.91
CA LEU A 760 9.11 32.95 -14.83
C LEU A 760 8.34 31.88 -15.62
N GLN A 761 7.42 31.16 -14.98
CA GLN A 761 6.58 30.15 -15.66
C GLN A 761 5.72 30.81 -16.75
N ARG A 762 5.09 31.95 -16.45
CA ARG A 762 4.26 32.73 -17.38
C ARG A 762 5.08 33.43 -18.47
N ALA A 763 6.35 33.69 -18.21
CA ALA A 763 7.32 34.24 -19.17
C ALA A 763 7.97 33.17 -20.07
N HIS A 764 7.66 31.88 -19.85
CA HIS A 764 8.32 30.74 -20.49
C HIS A 764 9.83 30.69 -20.26
N ILE A 765 10.27 31.14 -19.09
CA ILE A 765 11.66 31.08 -18.62
C ILE A 765 11.76 29.95 -17.61
N GLN A 766 12.06 28.74 -18.07
CA GLN A 766 12.34 27.65 -17.15
C GLN A 766 13.68 27.91 -16.44
N ALA A 767 13.69 27.96 -15.11
CA ALA A 767 14.90 28.16 -14.32
C ALA A 767 15.16 26.95 -13.42
N ASP A 768 16.41 26.49 -13.37
CA ASP A 768 16.81 25.46 -12.41
C ASP A 768 17.06 26.10 -11.04
N ILE A 769 16.43 25.59 -9.98
CA ILE A 769 16.71 26.02 -8.62
C ILE A 769 18.05 25.41 -8.18
N VAL A 770 18.93 26.21 -7.59
CA VAL A 770 20.24 25.79 -7.09
C VAL A 770 20.46 26.29 -5.66
N TYR A 771 21.24 25.54 -4.88
CA TYR A 771 21.60 25.90 -3.51
C TYR A 771 23.03 26.44 -3.45
N GLU A 772 23.37 27.13 -2.36
CA GLU A 772 24.72 27.67 -2.13
C GLU A 772 25.83 26.60 -2.27
N GLU A 773 25.59 25.39 -1.76
CA GLU A 773 26.55 24.29 -1.85
C GLU A 773 26.72 23.77 -3.28
N SER A 774 25.64 23.74 -4.08
CA SER A 774 25.70 23.36 -5.50
C SER A 774 26.55 24.32 -6.32
N LEU A 775 26.65 25.60 -5.93
CA LEU A 775 27.51 26.57 -6.62
C LEU A 775 29.00 26.19 -6.53
N MET A 776 29.40 25.53 -5.43
CA MET A 776 30.76 25.04 -5.24
C MET A 776 31.06 23.82 -6.11
N ASP A 777 30.02 23.06 -6.48
CA ASP A 777 30.10 21.87 -7.32
C ASP A 777 29.86 22.15 -8.82
N GLY A 778 30.03 23.41 -9.25
CA GLY A 778 29.93 23.76 -10.68
C GLY A 778 28.51 24.00 -11.20
N ALA A 779 27.51 24.26 -10.36
CA ALA A 779 26.13 24.46 -10.81
C ALA A 779 25.95 25.63 -11.82
N LEU A 780 26.86 26.61 -11.82
CA LEU A 780 26.89 27.74 -12.75
C LEU A 780 27.60 27.46 -14.09
N ASP A 781 28.27 26.32 -14.24
CA ASP A 781 29.13 26.06 -15.40
C ASP A 781 28.30 25.99 -16.70
N GLY A 782 28.57 26.85 -17.67
CA GLY A 782 27.81 26.93 -18.92
C GLY A 782 26.38 27.50 -18.78
N ARG A 783 26.00 28.01 -17.60
CA ARG A 783 24.77 28.80 -17.40
C ARG A 783 25.01 30.25 -17.86
N GLN A 784 23.94 30.95 -18.22
CA GLN A 784 23.99 32.32 -18.74
C GLN A 784 23.46 33.35 -17.72
N ILE A 785 22.35 33.04 -17.05
CA ILE A 785 21.66 33.96 -16.14
C ILE A 785 21.52 33.33 -14.75
N LEU A 786 21.84 34.10 -13.71
CA LEU A 786 21.62 33.79 -12.30
C LEU A 786 20.64 34.80 -11.70
N LEU A 787 19.48 34.29 -11.27
CA LEU A 787 18.45 35.04 -10.56
C LEU A 787 18.72 34.93 -9.04
N MET A 788 18.78 36.06 -8.36
CA MET A 788 19.12 36.14 -6.93
C MET A 788 18.05 36.89 -6.12
N PRO A 789 16.83 36.32 -5.97
CA PRO A 789 15.82 36.89 -5.08
C PRO A 789 16.20 36.66 -3.61
N ASP A 790 15.84 37.60 -2.72
CA ASP A 790 15.98 37.46 -1.26
C ASP A 790 17.40 37.04 -0.78
N CYS A 791 18.45 37.37 -1.55
CA CYS A 791 19.84 36.99 -1.28
C CYS A 791 20.55 38.02 -0.38
N ASN A 792 20.01 38.23 0.82
CA ASN A 792 20.43 39.29 1.73
C ASN A 792 21.84 39.15 2.30
N VAL A 793 22.21 37.92 2.67
CA VAL A 793 23.44 37.61 3.40
C VAL A 793 24.06 36.40 2.72
N LEU A 794 25.34 36.50 2.36
CA LEU A 794 26.04 35.42 1.66
C LEU A 794 27.40 35.12 2.31
N PRO A 795 27.84 33.86 2.31
CA PRO A 795 29.20 33.49 2.66
C PRO A 795 30.23 34.06 1.67
N VAL A 796 31.47 34.29 2.13
CA VAL A 796 32.60 34.73 1.30
C VAL A 796 32.77 33.82 0.07
N SER A 797 32.82 32.51 0.26
CA SER A 797 33.00 31.54 -0.83
C SER A 797 31.94 31.66 -1.94
N VAL A 798 30.68 31.88 -1.56
CA VAL A 798 29.56 32.04 -2.49
C VAL A 798 29.69 33.34 -3.28
N VAL A 799 30.00 34.45 -2.60
CA VAL A 799 30.22 35.75 -3.23
C VAL A 799 31.36 35.69 -4.23
N GLU A 800 32.49 35.09 -3.86
CA GLU A 800 33.66 34.94 -4.73
C GLU A 800 33.34 34.10 -5.97
N ARG A 801 32.68 32.95 -5.78
CA ARG A 801 32.25 32.08 -6.89
C ARG A 801 31.34 32.80 -7.89
N ILE A 802 30.36 33.55 -7.39
CA ILE A 802 29.44 34.32 -8.25
C ILE A 802 30.19 35.44 -8.98
N ARG A 803 31.08 36.17 -8.30
CA ARG A 803 31.91 37.21 -8.94
C ARG A 803 32.77 36.64 -10.07
N ASP A 804 33.41 35.50 -9.84
CA ASP A 804 34.29 34.89 -10.84
C ASP A 804 33.52 34.35 -12.05
N TRP A 805 32.33 33.79 -11.81
CA TRP A 805 31.42 33.42 -12.90
C TRP A 805 30.90 34.65 -13.67
N GLN A 806 30.51 35.72 -12.98
CA GLN A 806 30.05 36.96 -13.60
C GLN A 806 31.16 37.63 -14.43
N LYS A 807 32.41 37.65 -13.94
CA LYS A 807 33.59 38.09 -14.73
C LYS A 807 33.81 37.27 -15.99
N SER A 808 33.41 36.00 -15.98
CA SER A 808 33.50 35.09 -17.12
C SER A 808 32.36 35.25 -18.14
N GLY A 809 31.46 36.23 -17.92
CA GLY A 809 30.39 36.60 -18.84
C GLY A 809 28.98 36.22 -18.37
N GLY A 810 28.85 35.54 -17.22
CA GLY A 810 27.55 35.29 -16.60
C GLY A 810 26.82 36.57 -16.19
N LYS A 811 25.49 36.52 -16.15
CA LYS A 811 24.63 37.68 -15.83
C LYS A 811 23.86 37.47 -14.54
N VAL A 812 23.94 38.45 -13.64
CA VAL A 812 23.22 38.45 -12.36
C VAL A 812 22.01 39.36 -12.45
N LEU A 813 20.82 38.81 -12.27
CA LEU A 813 19.58 39.57 -12.11
C LEU A 813 19.15 39.43 -10.65
N ALA A 814 18.78 40.53 -9.99
CA ALA A 814 18.42 40.51 -8.56
C ALA A 814 17.32 41.52 -8.19
N ASP A 815 16.74 41.32 -7.00
CA ASP A 815 15.89 42.32 -6.34
C ASP A 815 16.73 43.33 -5.53
N ASP A 816 16.05 44.17 -4.74
CA ASP A 816 16.65 45.17 -3.85
C ASP A 816 17.25 44.56 -2.57
N HIS A 817 17.13 43.24 -2.38
CA HIS A 817 17.68 42.55 -1.22
C HIS A 817 19.07 41.98 -1.46
N LEU A 818 19.58 42.00 -2.70
CA LEU A 818 20.92 41.52 -3.06
C LEU A 818 22.01 41.95 -2.07
N CYS A 819 22.83 40.99 -1.65
CA CYS A 819 24.04 41.20 -0.84
C CYS A 819 24.92 42.29 -1.49
N PRO A 820 25.23 43.40 -0.80
CA PRO A 820 25.95 44.55 -1.38
C PRO A 820 27.37 44.24 -1.86
N ALA A 821 27.93 43.11 -1.42
CA ALA A 821 29.18 42.59 -1.98
C ALA A 821 29.05 42.18 -3.46
N LEU A 822 27.84 41.96 -3.98
CA LEU A 822 27.57 41.66 -5.39
C LEU A 822 26.93 42.85 -6.09
N LYS A 823 27.07 42.88 -7.42
CA LYS A 823 26.43 43.87 -8.28
C LYS A 823 25.55 43.16 -9.29
N ALA A 824 24.26 43.49 -9.31
CA ALA A 824 23.36 43.04 -10.36
C ALA A 824 23.70 43.68 -11.71
N ASP A 825 23.63 42.90 -12.79
CA ASP A 825 23.61 43.39 -14.17
C ASP A 825 22.26 44.06 -14.49
N ALA A 826 21.17 43.56 -13.90
CA ALA A 826 19.83 44.15 -14.03
C ALA A 826 18.93 43.83 -12.82
N SER A 827 17.89 44.63 -12.60
CA SER A 827 16.86 44.38 -11.59
C SER A 827 15.48 44.30 -12.22
N TRP A 828 14.64 43.37 -11.73
CA TRP A 828 13.24 43.21 -12.18
C TRP A 828 12.25 44.09 -11.42
N LEU A 829 12.72 44.82 -10.39
CA LEU A 829 11.94 45.82 -9.67
C LEU A 829 11.87 47.13 -10.45
N GLN A 830 10.74 47.82 -10.36
CA GLN A 830 10.64 49.17 -10.90
C GLN A 830 11.32 50.18 -9.96
N PRO A 831 11.99 51.22 -10.48
CA PRO A 831 12.39 52.35 -9.66
C PRO A 831 11.13 53.01 -9.09
N MET A 832 11.01 53.08 -7.76
CA MET A 832 10.00 53.96 -7.15
C MET A 832 10.34 55.41 -7.54
N PRO A 833 9.37 56.22 -7.99
CA PRO A 833 9.63 57.65 -8.16
C PRO A 833 10.07 58.25 -6.83
N GLU A 834 11.13 59.07 -6.84
CA GLU A 834 11.75 59.68 -5.65
C GLU A 834 10.78 60.52 -4.80
N HIS A 835 9.59 60.82 -5.32
CA HIS A 835 8.49 61.43 -4.61
C HIS A 835 7.17 60.72 -4.94
N PRO A 836 6.55 59.96 -4.01
CA PRO A 836 5.14 59.61 -4.17
C PRO A 836 4.32 60.91 -4.23
N PRO A 837 3.36 61.05 -5.16
CA PRO A 837 2.49 62.23 -5.16
C PRO A 837 1.82 62.33 -3.79
N GLN A 838 2.02 63.47 -3.11
CA GLN A 838 1.27 63.75 -1.89
C GLN A 838 -0.23 63.66 -2.20
N PRO A 839 -1.06 63.12 -1.29
CA PRO A 839 -2.50 63.11 -1.48
C PRO A 839 -2.99 64.56 -1.54
N GLN A 840 -3.15 65.10 -2.75
CA GLN A 840 -3.84 66.35 -2.97
C GLN A 840 -5.30 66.13 -2.60
N ALA A 841 -5.82 67.00 -1.74
CA ALA A 841 -7.24 67.06 -1.41
C ALA A 841 -8.05 67.15 -2.72
N VAL A 842 -8.97 66.21 -2.89
CA VAL A 842 -9.86 66.10 -4.04
C VAL A 842 -10.65 67.41 -4.18
N GLN A 843 -10.28 68.25 -5.15
CA GLN A 843 -11.20 69.20 -5.74
C GLN A 843 -11.96 68.48 -6.87
N ALA A 844 -13.28 68.68 -6.91
CA ALA A 844 -14.17 68.06 -7.89
C ALA A 844 -13.72 68.37 -9.33
N PRO A 845 -13.75 67.37 -10.24
CA PRO A 845 -13.24 67.56 -11.59
C PRO A 845 -14.21 68.36 -12.47
N ASP A 846 -13.66 69.37 -13.14
CA ASP A 846 -14.30 70.04 -14.27
C ASP A 846 -14.16 69.14 -15.51
N ALA A 847 -15.29 68.89 -16.17
CA ALA A 847 -15.41 67.91 -17.23
C ALA A 847 -15.13 68.56 -18.59
N THR A 848 -13.90 68.50 -19.10
CA THR A 848 -13.64 68.51 -20.55
C THR A 848 -12.22 68.03 -20.88
N SER A 849 -12.15 66.85 -21.52
CA SER A 849 -10.97 66.17 -22.11
C SER A 849 -10.27 65.15 -21.18
N PRO A 850 -10.27 63.84 -21.53
CA PRO A 850 -9.48 62.85 -20.79
C PRO A 850 -7.98 63.09 -21.07
N PRO A 851 -7.13 63.15 -20.04
CA PRO A 851 -5.69 63.09 -20.24
C PRO A 851 -5.32 61.73 -20.86
N ALA A 852 -4.39 61.73 -21.81
CA ALA A 852 -3.81 60.50 -22.32
C ALA A 852 -3.13 59.76 -21.15
N GLU A 853 -3.70 58.63 -20.74
CA GLU A 853 -3.09 57.78 -19.72
C GLU A 853 -1.73 57.28 -20.22
N PRO A 854 -0.67 57.34 -19.40
CA PRO A 854 0.57 56.65 -19.74
C PRO A 854 0.27 55.15 -19.91
N PRO A 855 0.97 54.46 -20.83
CA PRO A 855 0.78 53.03 -21.01
C PRO A 855 0.99 52.31 -19.66
N PRO A 856 0.18 51.29 -19.35
CA PRO A 856 0.33 50.56 -18.10
C PRO A 856 1.74 49.96 -18.02
N PRO A 857 2.34 49.89 -16.82
CA PRO A 857 3.62 49.24 -16.64
C PRO A 857 3.56 47.78 -17.11
N LEU A 858 4.60 47.32 -17.81
CA LEU A 858 4.75 45.90 -18.18
C LEU A 858 4.54 45.02 -16.95
N SER A 859 3.81 43.92 -17.10
CA SER A 859 3.67 42.89 -16.07
C SER A 859 5.04 42.27 -15.73
N LEU A 860 5.18 41.67 -14.53
CA LEU A 860 6.46 41.05 -14.14
C LEU A 860 6.97 40.01 -15.16
N PRO A 861 6.12 39.10 -15.72
CA PRO A 861 6.55 38.19 -16.78
C PRO A 861 7.12 38.90 -18.01
N GLU A 862 6.45 39.93 -18.52
CA GLU A 862 6.91 40.70 -19.69
C GLU A 862 8.24 41.41 -19.42
N ARG A 863 8.41 41.96 -18.21
CA ARG A 863 9.67 42.56 -17.77
C ARG A 863 10.79 41.53 -17.73
N LEU A 864 10.56 40.35 -17.17
CA LEU A 864 11.57 39.28 -17.10
C LEU A 864 12.00 38.81 -18.49
N THR A 865 11.05 38.64 -19.41
CA THR A 865 11.33 38.30 -20.80
C THR A 865 12.20 39.37 -21.47
N ALA A 866 11.84 40.64 -21.33
CA ALA A 866 12.61 41.75 -21.88
C ALA A 866 14.03 41.79 -21.28
N LEU A 867 14.16 41.70 -19.95
CA LEU A 867 15.45 41.72 -19.26
C LEU A 867 16.36 40.56 -19.68
N CYS A 868 15.83 39.33 -19.74
CA CYS A 868 16.63 38.18 -20.16
C CYS A 868 17.08 38.33 -21.62
N LYS A 869 16.20 38.86 -22.49
CA LYS A 869 16.52 39.17 -23.89
C LYS A 869 17.61 40.23 -24.03
N ASP A 870 17.53 41.30 -23.25
CA ASP A 870 18.55 42.37 -23.22
C ASP A 870 19.91 41.85 -22.72
N GLN A 871 19.89 40.80 -21.89
CA GLN A 871 21.10 40.08 -21.47
C GLN A 871 21.56 38.98 -22.44
N GLY A 872 20.96 38.88 -23.63
CA GLY A 872 21.37 37.96 -24.69
C GLY A 872 20.81 36.54 -24.59
N TRP A 873 19.88 36.28 -23.66
CA TRP A 873 19.19 35.00 -23.56
C TRP A 873 17.96 34.98 -24.49
N GLN A 874 17.67 33.81 -25.08
CA GLN A 874 16.47 33.58 -25.85
C GLN A 874 15.78 32.30 -25.36
N PRO A 875 14.44 32.27 -25.29
CA PRO A 875 13.72 31.07 -24.92
C PRO A 875 13.94 29.99 -25.98
N LYS A 876 14.15 28.75 -25.50
CA LYS A 876 14.24 27.59 -26.40
C LYS A 876 12.90 27.29 -27.06
N VAL A 877 11.82 27.45 -26.30
CA VAL A 877 10.43 27.34 -26.77
C VAL A 877 9.62 28.44 -26.09
N SER A 878 8.67 29.03 -26.79
CA SER A 878 7.80 30.07 -26.26
C SER A 878 6.40 29.96 -26.85
N CYS A 879 5.47 30.68 -26.27
CA CYS A 879 4.07 30.63 -26.65
C CYS A 879 3.46 32.04 -26.56
N ASP A 880 2.50 32.35 -27.44
CA ASP A 880 1.86 33.67 -27.48
C ASP A 880 0.82 33.91 -26.35
N SER A 881 0.67 32.96 -25.42
CA SER A 881 -0.21 33.06 -24.26
C SER A 881 0.52 32.77 -22.95
N ALA A 882 0.46 33.72 -22.01
CA ALA A 882 0.98 33.58 -20.64
C ALA A 882 0.13 32.62 -19.77
N GLU A 883 -1.07 32.25 -20.22
CA GLU A 883 -1.94 31.26 -19.55
C GLU A 883 -1.61 29.82 -19.97
N VAL A 884 -0.61 29.64 -20.83
CA VAL A 884 -0.09 28.33 -21.21
C VAL A 884 1.30 28.18 -20.61
N ILE A 885 1.45 27.19 -19.74
CA ILE A 885 2.70 26.90 -19.04
C ILE A 885 3.48 25.86 -19.83
N LEU A 886 4.78 26.13 -20.02
CA LEU A 886 5.71 25.26 -20.72
C LEU A 886 6.73 24.70 -19.73
N HIS A 887 6.96 23.39 -19.79
CA HIS A 887 8.02 22.75 -19.00
C HIS A 887 8.71 21.67 -19.81
N THR A 888 10.04 21.72 -19.86
CA THR A 888 10.88 20.84 -20.66
C THR A 888 11.66 19.88 -19.78
N SER A 889 11.68 18.62 -20.19
CA SER A 889 12.56 17.57 -19.67
C SER A 889 13.25 16.86 -20.83
N GLN A 890 14.18 15.95 -20.55
CA GLN A 890 14.99 15.28 -21.55
C GLN A 890 14.77 13.76 -21.55
N THR A 891 14.86 13.13 -22.72
CA THR A 891 14.87 11.67 -22.90
C THR A 891 15.81 11.32 -24.04
N GLY A 892 16.96 10.73 -23.70
CA GLY A 892 18.07 10.58 -24.64
C GLY A 892 18.49 11.93 -25.24
N GLU A 893 18.50 12.03 -26.56
CA GLU A 893 18.80 13.27 -27.30
C GLU A 893 17.56 14.14 -27.58
N ALA A 894 16.36 13.62 -27.31
CA ALA A 894 15.11 14.34 -27.52
C ALA A 894 14.66 15.12 -26.28
N LEU A 895 13.85 16.15 -26.51
CA LEU A 895 13.18 16.89 -25.44
C LEU A 895 11.73 16.42 -25.31
N CYS A 896 11.27 16.32 -24.07
CA CYS A 896 9.87 16.09 -23.74
C CYS A 896 9.29 17.41 -23.20
N LEU A 897 8.52 18.09 -24.03
CA LEU A 897 7.87 19.37 -23.73
C LEU A 897 6.43 19.14 -23.28
N PHE A 898 6.12 19.60 -22.08
CA PHE A 898 4.75 19.70 -21.58
C PHE A 898 4.19 21.08 -21.91
N VAL A 899 2.99 21.10 -22.48
CA VAL A 899 2.22 22.32 -22.77
C VAL A 899 0.91 22.23 -21.99
N ILE A 900 0.72 23.10 -21.00
CA ILE A 900 -0.35 22.98 -20.01
C ILE A 900 -1.23 24.22 -20.05
N ASN A 901 -2.55 24.05 -20.19
CA ASN A 901 -3.51 25.13 -20.09
C ASN A 901 -3.82 25.46 -18.61
N ASP A 902 -3.37 26.62 -18.14
CA ASP A 902 -3.60 27.15 -16.78
C ASP A 902 -4.73 28.20 -16.72
N ARG A 903 -5.44 28.42 -17.84
CA ARG A 903 -6.48 29.45 -17.95
C ARG A 903 -7.71 29.10 -17.12
N ARG A 904 -7.98 29.90 -16.07
CA ARG A 904 -9.04 29.65 -15.09
C ARG A 904 -9.85 30.90 -14.72
N GLU A 905 -11.05 30.67 -14.21
CA GLU A 905 -11.95 31.65 -13.59
C GLU A 905 -12.59 31.10 -12.30
N ALA A 906 -13.29 31.95 -11.56
CA ALA A 906 -14.05 31.53 -10.39
C ALA A 906 -15.24 30.66 -10.82
N GLY A 907 -15.40 29.49 -10.21
CA GLY A 907 -16.53 28.59 -10.42
C GLY A 907 -17.60 28.72 -9.33
N THR A 908 -18.56 27.79 -9.38
CA THR A 908 -19.71 27.74 -8.45
C THR A 908 -19.51 26.76 -7.30
N TYR A 909 -18.36 26.09 -7.21
CA TYR A 909 -18.11 25.08 -6.19
C TYR A 909 -17.46 25.71 -4.96
N VAL A 910 -16.31 26.36 -5.16
CA VAL A 910 -15.57 27.08 -4.11
C VAL A 910 -15.12 28.49 -4.54
N GLY A 911 -15.14 28.81 -5.84
CA GLY A 911 -14.64 30.06 -6.39
C GLY A 911 -15.48 31.27 -6.08
N GLN A 912 -16.76 31.09 -5.74
CA GLN A 912 -17.66 32.15 -5.29
C GLN A 912 -17.15 32.87 -4.04
N HIS A 913 -16.21 32.27 -3.29
CA HIS A 913 -15.58 32.89 -2.12
C HIS A 913 -14.34 33.75 -2.46
N GLY A 914 -13.91 33.80 -3.73
CA GLY A 914 -12.75 34.58 -4.18
C GLY A 914 -11.39 34.03 -3.76
N LEU A 915 -11.35 32.83 -3.17
CA LEU A 915 -10.13 32.19 -2.64
C LEU A 915 -9.45 31.26 -3.65
N VAL A 916 -10.17 30.83 -4.68
CA VAL A 916 -9.74 29.83 -5.66
C VAL A 916 -10.35 30.17 -7.02
N LYS A 917 -9.60 29.92 -8.11
CA LYS A 917 -10.16 29.86 -9.47
C LYS A 917 -10.21 28.40 -9.88
N GLU A 918 -11.37 27.77 -9.76
CA GLU A 918 -11.54 26.32 -9.95
C GLU A 918 -12.24 25.93 -11.26
N SER A 919 -12.72 26.90 -12.04
CA SER A 919 -13.32 26.65 -13.36
C SER A 919 -12.28 26.90 -14.45
N ALA A 920 -11.97 25.89 -15.27
CA ALA A 920 -11.01 26.04 -16.36
C ALA A 920 -11.67 26.45 -17.68
N LEU A 921 -10.92 27.17 -18.51
CA LEU A 921 -11.36 27.71 -19.80
C LEU A 921 -10.46 27.19 -20.93
N PRO A 922 -10.97 27.01 -22.16
CA PRO A 922 -10.12 26.65 -23.29
C PRO A 922 -9.17 27.79 -23.70
N VAL A 923 -8.06 27.43 -24.34
CA VAL A 923 -7.09 28.37 -24.92
C VAL A 923 -6.69 27.93 -26.33
N THR A 924 -6.53 28.90 -27.23
CA THR A 924 -5.94 28.73 -28.56
C THR A 924 -4.69 29.59 -28.61
N THR A 925 -3.59 29.00 -29.07
CA THR A 925 -2.27 29.62 -28.96
C THR A 925 -1.34 29.11 -30.05
N ASN A 926 -0.27 29.84 -30.32
CA ASN A 926 0.82 29.41 -31.18
C ASN A 926 2.07 29.10 -30.34
N LEU A 927 2.56 27.87 -30.45
CA LEU A 927 3.82 27.43 -29.87
C LEU A 927 4.95 27.71 -30.86
N ASN A 928 5.95 28.49 -30.46
CA ASN A 928 7.19 28.70 -31.18
C ASN A 928 8.28 27.76 -30.63
N LEU A 929 8.91 26.99 -31.52
CA LEU A 929 9.92 25.99 -31.17
C LEU A 929 11.35 26.55 -31.10
N GLY A 930 11.57 27.83 -31.41
CA GLY A 930 12.85 28.52 -31.29
C GLY A 930 13.99 27.96 -32.18
N GLN A 931 13.66 27.08 -33.12
CA GLN A 931 14.63 26.37 -33.96
C GLN A 931 14.07 26.12 -35.37
N ASP A 932 14.96 26.04 -36.36
CA ASP A 932 14.61 25.89 -37.78
C ASP A 932 14.31 24.45 -38.22
N LYS A 933 14.75 23.45 -37.44
CA LYS A 933 14.61 22.03 -37.78
C LYS A 933 14.43 21.17 -36.53
N VAL A 934 13.30 20.50 -36.45
CA VAL A 934 13.00 19.49 -35.41
C VAL A 934 11.84 18.61 -35.85
N ASN A 935 11.80 17.36 -35.39
CA ASN A 935 10.66 16.46 -35.57
C ASN A 935 9.78 16.53 -34.32
N VAL A 936 8.47 16.72 -34.50
CA VAL A 936 7.55 16.90 -33.37
C VAL A 936 6.51 15.80 -33.37
N TYR A 937 6.38 15.11 -32.24
CA TYR A 937 5.39 14.07 -32.01
C TYR A 937 4.53 14.44 -30.81
N ASP A 938 3.21 14.38 -30.97
CA ASP A 938 2.27 14.53 -29.84
C ASP A 938 1.99 13.15 -29.24
N LEU A 939 2.64 12.85 -28.12
CA LEU A 939 2.52 11.57 -27.42
C LEU A 939 1.12 11.37 -26.81
N THR A 940 0.34 12.45 -26.61
CA THR A 940 -1.03 12.34 -26.08
C THR A 940 -2.05 11.95 -27.16
N ARG A 941 -1.65 12.05 -28.43
CA ARG A 941 -2.48 11.73 -29.60
C ARG A 941 -1.86 10.67 -30.51
N SER A 942 -0.62 10.27 -30.25
CA SER A 942 0.17 9.36 -31.08
C SER A 942 0.22 9.80 -32.53
N THR A 943 0.64 11.04 -32.76
CA THR A 943 0.67 11.62 -34.10
C THR A 943 1.89 12.52 -34.31
N PHE A 944 2.42 12.50 -35.53
CA PHE A 944 3.44 13.45 -35.98
C PHE A 944 2.79 14.81 -36.28
N LEU A 945 3.38 15.89 -35.77
CA LEU A 945 2.96 17.26 -36.04
C LEU A 945 3.96 17.91 -37.00
N LEU A 946 3.45 18.41 -38.13
CA LEU A 946 4.25 19.18 -39.08
C LEU A 946 4.26 20.67 -38.66
N PRO A 947 5.40 21.23 -38.19
CA PRO A 947 5.47 22.63 -37.83
C PRO A 947 5.43 23.50 -39.09
N LYS A 948 4.85 24.70 -38.98
CA LYS A 948 4.89 25.71 -40.05
C LYS A 948 6.11 26.59 -39.88
N ARG A 949 6.79 26.93 -40.97
CA ARG A 949 7.93 27.84 -40.93
C ARG A 949 7.47 29.29 -41.00
N GLU A 950 7.94 30.11 -40.06
CA GLU A 950 7.79 31.56 -40.04
C GLU A 950 9.14 32.24 -39.76
N ASP A 951 9.22 33.57 -39.88
CA ASP A 951 10.46 34.33 -39.66
C ASP A 951 11.01 34.18 -38.23
N SER A 952 10.12 33.89 -37.27
CA SER A 952 10.46 33.73 -35.84
C SER A 952 10.83 32.30 -35.44
N GLY A 953 10.82 31.34 -36.38
CA GLY A 953 11.08 29.93 -36.14
C GLY A 953 9.96 29.00 -36.63
N LEU A 954 9.99 27.74 -36.17
CA LEU A 954 8.93 26.78 -36.43
C LEU A 954 7.75 26.97 -35.45
N ILE A 955 6.55 27.13 -35.99
CA ILE A 955 5.31 27.40 -35.26
C ILE A 955 4.35 26.19 -35.32
N ILE A 956 3.73 25.86 -34.18
CA ILE A 956 2.65 24.88 -34.07
C ILE A 956 1.40 25.55 -33.48
N PRO A 957 0.28 25.63 -34.22
CA PRO A 957 -0.97 26.08 -33.65
C PRO A 957 -1.55 24.99 -32.73
N LEU A 958 -1.92 25.37 -31.51
CA LEU A 958 -2.48 24.48 -30.51
C LEU A 958 -3.85 24.97 -30.05
N LYS A 959 -4.76 24.01 -29.86
CA LYS A 959 -6.04 24.19 -29.18
C LYS A 959 -6.10 23.24 -28.00
N LEU A 960 -6.21 23.82 -26.81
CA LEU A 960 -6.30 23.12 -25.54
C LEU A 960 -7.66 23.40 -24.92
N GLY A 961 -8.38 22.34 -24.56
CA GLY A 961 -9.61 22.43 -23.77
C GLY A 961 -9.33 22.83 -22.32
N PRO A 962 -10.39 23.04 -21.52
CA PRO A 962 -10.28 23.30 -20.08
C PRO A 962 -9.40 22.27 -19.37
N SER A 963 -8.37 22.73 -18.66
CA SER A 963 -7.39 21.89 -17.92
C SER A 963 -6.74 20.78 -18.76
N GLU A 964 -6.66 20.98 -20.08
CA GLU A 964 -6.01 20.06 -21.00
C GLU A 964 -4.51 20.38 -21.15
N GLY A 965 -3.71 19.36 -21.43
CA GLY A 965 -2.30 19.52 -21.80
C GLY A 965 -1.89 18.67 -23.00
N ARG A 966 -0.67 18.89 -23.48
CA ARG A 966 0.01 18.09 -24.51
C ARG A 966 1.38 17.67 -24.01
N VAL A 967 1.81 16.49 -24.41
CA VAL A 967 3.20 16.01 -24.23
C VAL A 967 3.80 15.89 -25.62
N LEU A 968 4.67 16.82 -25.97
CA LEU A 968 5.33 16.88 -27.27
C LEU A 968 6.76 16.34 -27.14
N LEU A 969 7.11 15.36 -27.96
CA LEU A 969 8.49 14.90 -28.12
C LEU A 969 9.13 15.69 -29.27
N LEU A 970 10.16 16.47 -28.96
CA LEU A 970 10.96 17.23 -29.92
C LEU A 970 12.26 16.47 -30.18
N SER A 971 12.33 15.78 -31.32
CA SER A 971 13.45 14.90 -31.67
C SER A 971 14.33 15.51 -32.77
N PRO A 972 15.68 15.48 -32.62
CA PRO A 972 16.59 15.93 -33.67
C PRO A 972 16.57 15.01 -34.91
N VAL A 973 16.22 13.73 -34.72
CA VAL A 973 16.14 12.70 -35.78
C VAL A 973 14.71 12.16 -35.93
N PRO A 974 14.25 11.84 -37.15
CA PRO A 974 12.93 11.29 -37.35
C PRO A 974 12.88 9.80 -36.97
N LEU A 975 11.78 9.39 -36.34
CA LEU A 975 11.38 7.99 -36.27
C LEU A 975 10.85 7.56 -37.65
N LEU A 976 11.47 6.53 -38.24
CA LEU A 976 11.19 6.10 -39.62
C LEU A 976 10.61 4.69 -39.71
N GLU A 977 10.97 3.80 -38.79
CA GLU A 977 10.60 2.39 -38.87
C GLU A 977 10.41 1.78 -37.47
N MET A 978 9.46 0.85 -37.38
CA MET A 978 9.29 -0.05 -36.24
C MET A 978 9.44 -1.50 -36.71
N GLN A 979 10.33 -2.25 -36.08
CA GLN A 979 10.51 -3.68 -36.30
C GLN A 979 10.08 -4.45 -35.06
N ALA A 980 9.38 -5.56 -35.26
CA ALA A 980 9.01 -6.49 -34.19
C ALA A 980 9.37 -7.93 -34.58
N GLU A 981 10.07 -8.62 -33.70
CA GLU A 981 10.53 -10.00 -33.84
C GLU A 981 9.98 -10.83 -32.68
N VAL A 982 9.31 -11.94 -33.01
CA VAL A 982 8.88 -13.00 -32.07
C VAL A 982 9.13 -14.34 -32.78
N PRO A 983 9.50 -15.43 -32.08
CA PRO A 983 9.62 -16.74 -32.72
C PRO A 983 8.29 -17.19 -33.34
N GLU A 984 8.35 -17.85 -34.50
CA GLU A 984 7.17 -18.42 -35.17
C GLU A 984 6.51 -19.53 -34.34
N THR A 985 7.30 -20.22 -33.52
CA THR A 985 6.86 -21.33 -32.67
C THR A 985 7.46 -21.21 -31.27
N ALA A 986 6.68 -21.55 -30.25
CA ALA A 986 7.13 -21.68 -28.86
C ALA A 986 6.45 -22.89 -28.19
N THR A 987 6.94 -23.30 -27.02
CA THR A 987 6.46 -24.48 -26.29
C THR A 987 6.09 -24.07 -24.87
N CYS A 988 4.99 -24.63 -24.35
CA CYS A 988 4.60 -24.45 -22.95
C CYS A 988 5.76 -24.81 -22.01
N GLY A 989 5.98 -24.01 -20.97
CA GLY A 989 7.10 -24.16 -20.04
C GLY A 989 8.42 -23.52 -20.48
N ASN A 990 8.53 -23.03 -21.73
CA ASN A 990 9.72 -22.31 -22.22
C ASN A 990 9.49 -20.79 -22.25
N THR A 991 10.57 -20.03 -22.47
CA THR A 991 10.53 -18.58 -22.69
C THR A 991 10.57 -18.26 -24.19
N ALA A 992 9.67 -17.40 -24.66
CA ALA A 992 9.76 -16.71 -25.95
C ALA A 992 10.20 -15.26 -25.75
N GLU A 993 10.96 -14.71 -26.69
CA GLU A 993 11.37 -13.29 -26.65
C GLU A 993 10.63 -12.49 -27.71
N LEU A 994 9.96 -11.42 -27.28
CA LEU A 994 9.47 -10.36 -28.17
C LEU A 994 10.49 -9.22 -28.16
N ARG A 995 11.05 -8.90 -29.32
CA ARG A 995 11.96 -7.77 -29.50
C ARG A 995 11.31 -6.70 -30.37
N VAL A 996 11.32 -5.46 -29.88
CA VAL A 996 10.83 -4.29 -30.61
C VAL A 996 11.98 -3.33 -30.82
N ARG A 997 12.21 -2.93 -32.08
CA ARG A 997 13.20 -1.91 -32.44
C ARG A 997 12.53 -0.71 -33.10
N LEU A 998 12.91 0.49 -32.68
CA LEU A 998 12.50 1.75 -33.29
C LEU A 998 13.71 2.41 -33.92
N LEU A 999 13.65 2.64 -35.24
CA LEU A 999 14.81 3.01 -36.04
C LEU A 999 14.62 4.39 -36.70
N THR A 1000 15.76 5.04 -36.92
CA THR A 1000 15.90 6.36 -37.55
C THR A 1000 16.62 6.23 -38.89
N SER A 1001 17.04 7.36 -39.47
CA SER A 1001 17.80 7.36 -40.73
C SER A 1001 19.06 6.49 -40.66
N GLY A 1002 19.27 5.65 -41.68
CA GLY A 1002 20.42 4.75 -41.74
C GLY A 1002 20.30 3.48 -40.89
N GLY A 1003 19.11 3.18 -40.34
CA GLY A 1003 18.87 1.98 -39.53
C GLY A 1003 19.39 2.07 -38.10
N MET A 1004 19.71 3.29 -37.62
CA MET A 1004 20.20 3.53 -36.27
C MET A 1004 19.05 3.54 -35.24
N PRO A 1005 19.24 3.02 -34.02
CA PRO A 1005 18.22 3.06 -32.96
C PRO A 1005 17.78 4.50 -32.63
N MET A 1006 16.50 4.68 -32.32
CA MET A 1006 15.94 5.96 -31.89
C MET A 1006 16.54 6.41 -30.55
N PRO A 1007 17.26 7.54 -30.46
CA PRO A 1007 17.95 7.97 -29.24
C PRO A 1007 17.00 8.68 -28.27
N ALA A 1008 15.88 8.04 -27.94
CA ALA A 1008 14.86 8.52 -27.01
C ALA A 1008 14.09 7.35 -26.38
N SER A 1009 13.41 7.61 -25.27
CA SER A 1009 12.42 6.69 -24.69
C SER A 1009 11.07 6.91 -25.37
N ILE A 1010 10.59 5.92 -26.12
CA ILE A 1010 9.30 5.99 -26.84
C ILE A 1010 8.30 5.02 -26.19
N PRO A 1011 7.15 5.50 -25.70
CA PRO A 1011 6.14 4.61 -25.14
C PRO A 1011 5.49 3.77 -26.24
N VAL A 1012 5.18 2.51 -25.92
CA VAL A 1012 4.54 1.55 -26.83
C VAL A 1012 3.41 0.82 -26.11
N ALA A 1013 2.31 0.55 -26.81
CA ALA A 1013 1.25 -0.34 -26.36
C ALA A 1013 1.49 -1.73 -26.97
N VAL A 1014 1.53 -2.76 -26.12
CA VAL A 1014 1.70 -4.16 -26.53
C VAL A 1014 0.46 -4.91 -26.08
N THR A 1015 -0.30 -5.45 -27.03
CA THR A 1015 -1.46 -6.30 -26.78
C THR A 1015 -1.06 -7.74 -27.05
N ILE A 1016 -1.22 -8.62 -26.06
CA ILE A 1016 -0.90 -10.04 -26.18
C ILE A 1016 -2.16 -10.85 -25.90
N ARG A 1017 -2.55 -11.69 -26.85
CA ARG A 1017 -3.76 -12.52 -26.77
C ARG A 1017 -3.35 -13.98 -26.96
N ASP A 1018 -3.76 -14.84 -26.03
CA ASP A 1018 -3.57 -16.28 -26.15
C ASP A 1018 -4.52 -16.89 -27.19
N ALA A 1019 -4.48 -18.22 -27.36
CA ALA A 1019 -5.29 -18.93 -28.34
C ALA A 1019 -6.82 -18.80 -28.12
N ASP A 1020 -7.26 -18.47 -26.90
CA ASP A 1020 -8.66 -18.24 -26.56
C ASP A 1020 -9.05 -16.75 -26.66
N GLY A 1021 -8.09 -15.88 -27.02
CA GLY A 1021 -8.26 -14.43 -27.07
C GLY A 1021 -8.19 -13.76 -25.70
N ALA A 1022 -7.72 -14.45 -24.65
CA ALA A 1022 -7.54 -13.85 -23.33
C ALA A 1022 -6.23 -13.05 -23.25
N PRO A 1023 -6.18 -11.94 -22.49
CA PRO A 1023 -4.94 -11.22 -22.25
C PRO A 1023 -3.89 -12.09 -21.56
N ALA A 1024 -2.68 -12.12 -22.12
CA ALA A 1024 -1.53 -12.77 -21.50
C ALA A 1024 -0.69 -11.78 -20.68
N GLU A 1025 0.28 -12.31 -19.93
CA GLU A 1025 1.24 -11.50 -19.19
C GLU A 1025 2.01 -10.55 -20.12
N PHE A 1026 2.37 -9.36 -19.60
CA PHE A 1026 2.95 -8.24 -20.35
C PHE A 1026 2.02 -7.56 -21.37
N ASP A 1027 0.73 -7.88 -21.43
CA ASP A 1027 -0.27 -7.01 -22.05
C ASP A 1027 -0.30 -5.64 -21.34
N GLY A 1028 -0.21 -4.55 -22.12
CA GLY A 1028 -0.29 -3.19 -21.62
C GLY A 1028 0.76 -2.25 -22.21
N TYR A 1029 1.13 -1.23 -21.44
CA TYR A 1029 2.05 -0.19 -21.89
C TYR A 1029 3.48 -0.47 -21.44
N HIS A 1030 4.42 -0.24 -22.34
CA HIS A 1030 5.85 -0.39 -22.17
C HIS A 1030 6.57 0.82 -22.77
N VAL A 1031 7.90 0.77 -22.77
CA VAL A 1031 8.73 1.82 -23.38
C VAL A 1031 9.94 1.19 -24.05
N VAL A 1032 10.19 1.63 -25.27
CA VAL A 1032 11.38 1.33 -26.04
C VAL A 1032 12.44 2.36 -25.64
N GLU A 1033 13.52 1.90 -25.02
CA GLU A 1033 14.62 2.76 -24.58
C GLU A 1033 15.74 2.74 -25.60
N ASN A 1034 16.17 3.92 -26.05
CA ASN A 1034 17.24 4.06 -27.02
C ASN A 1034 17.04 3.15 -28.24
N GLY A 1035 15.77 3.02 -28.66
CA GLY A 1035 15.37 2.25 -29.83
C GLY A 1035 15.21 0.75 -29.62
N GLU A 1036 15.37 0.21 -28.40
CA GLU A 1036 15.19 -1.23 -28.14
C GLU A 1036 14.28 -1.54 -26.94
N LEU A 1037 13.49 -2.61 -27.08
CA LEU A 1037 12.71 -3.24 -26.01
C LEU A 1037 12.77 -4.76 -26.21
N THR A 1038 13.00 -5.50 -25.12
CA THR A 1038 12.87 -6.97 -25.10
C THR A 1038 11.92 -7.37 -23.98
N LEU A 1039 10.86 -8.10 -24.33
CA LEU A 1039 9.93 -8.72 -23.39
C LEU A 1039 10.13 -10.23 -23.39
N ARG A 1040 10.33 -10.82 -22.21
CA ARG A 1040 10.51 -12.26 -22.01
C ARG A 1040 9.18 -12.89 -21.64
N LEU A 1041 8.52 -13.50 -22.62
CA LEU A 1041 7.25 -14.20 -22.46
C LEU A 1041 7.52 -15.60 -21.91
N ASP A 1042 7.53 -15.74 -20.58
CA ASP A 1042 7.66 -17.04 -19.93
C ASP A 1042 6.32 -17.78 -20.07
N LEU A 1043 6.23 -18.79 -20.93
CA LEU A 1043 4.98 -19.53 -21.17
C LEU A 1043 4.79 -20.55 -20.05
N ALA A 1044 3.65 -20.51 -19.36
CA ALA A 1044 3.35 -21.49 -18.32
C ALA A 1044 3.23 -22.90 -18.92
N ARG A 1045 3.53 -23.92 -18.11
CA ARG A 1045 3.31 -25.33 -18.51
C ARG A 1045 1.83 -25.68 -18.76
N ASN A 1046 0.91 -24.87 -18.24
CA ASN A 1046 -0.53 -25.00 -18.42
C ASN A 1046 -1.14 -23.87 -19.27
N GLU A 1047 -0.36 -23.24 -20.15
CA GLU A 1047 -0.93 -22.32 -21.15
C GLU A 1047 -1.85 -23.06 -22.11
N THR A 1048 -2.81 -22.33 -22.70
CA THR A 1048 -3.63 -22.83 -23.80
C THR A 1048 -2.76 -22.92 -25.07
N PRO A 1049 -2.51 -24.13 -25.62
CA PRO A 1049 -1.80 -24.28 -26.89
C PRO A 1049 -2.62 -23.72 -28.05
N GLY A 1050 -1.96 -23.15 -29.05
CA GLY A 1050 -2.61 -22.56 -30.21
C GLY A 1050 -1.88 -21.32 -30.72
N THR A 1051 -2.51 -20.58 -31.63
CA THR A 1051 -1.93 -19.37 -32.19
C THR A 1051 -2.14 -18.18 -31.25
N TRP A 1052 -1.04 -17.57 -30.80
CA TRP A 1052 -1.07 -16.35 -30.02
C TRP A 1052 -0.89 -15.14 -30.95
N GLU A 1053 -1.58 -14.05 -30.65
CA GLU A 1053 -1.50 -12.78 -31.37
C GLU A 1053 -0.79 -11.72 -30.53
N ILE A 1054 0.15 -11.01 -31.15
CA ILE A 1054 0.89 -9.90 -30.54
C ILE A 1054 0.74 -8.68 -31.44
N HIS A 1055 0.01 -7.67 -30.97
CA HIS A 1055 -0.14 -6.37 -31.64
C HIS A 1055 0.66 -5.30 -30.89
N ILE A 1056 1.44 -4.51 -31.62
CA ILE A 1056 2.31 -3.48 -31.06
C ILE A 1056 1.99 -2.16 -31.76
N ARG A 1057 1.81 -1.11 -30.97
CA ARG A 1057 1.65 0.27 -31.43
C ARG A 1057 2.64 1.18 -30.72
N GLU A 1058 3.48 1.89 -31.46
CA GLU A 1058 4.29 2.96 -30.85
C GLU A 1058 3.48 4.26 -30.74
N LEU A 1059 3.65 4.97 -29.62
CA LEU A 1059 2.78 6.09 -29.24
C LEU A 1059 3.33 7.47 -29.63
N ALA A 1060 4.42 7.54 -30.41
CA ALA A 1060 4.93 8.79 -30.96
C ALA A 1060 4.30 9.10 -32.33
N SER A 1061 4.47 8.23 -33.32
CA SER A 1061 3.93 8.44 -34.68
C SER A 1061 2.65 7.65 -34.99
N GLY A 1062 2.34 6.63 -34.19
CA GLY A 1062 1.19 5.74 -34.37
C GLY A 1062 1.43 4.54 -35.29
N MET A 1063 2.68 4.19 -35.58
CA MET A 1063 3.01 2.96 -36.34
C MET A 1063 2.58 1.71 -35.57
N GLU A 1064 2.06 0.74 -36.30
CA GLU A 1064 1.53 -0.51 -35.76
C GLU A 1064 2.06 -1.74 -36.51
N THR A 1065 2.21 -2.86 -35.82
CA THR A 1065 2.52 -4.16 -36.42
C THR A 1065 1.85 -5.28 -35.62
N THR A 1066 1.47 -6.36 -36.30
CA THR A 1066 0.98 -7.59 -35.68
C THR A 1066 1.91 -8.76 -36.01
N LYS A 1067 2.12 -9.64 -35.04
CA LYS A 1067 2.86 -10.89 -35.17
C LYS A 1067 2.06 -12.03 -34.56
N TRP A 1068 2.34 -13.25 -35.02
CA TRP A 1068 1.74 -14.47 -34.50
C TRP A 1068 2.82 -15.45 -34.09
N MET A 1069 2.54 -16.20 -33.04
CA MET A 1069 3.41 -17.25 -32.50
C MET A 1069 2.56 -18.50 -32.24
N GLN A 1070 2.95 -19.64 -32.79
CA GLN A 1070 2.29 -20.90 -32.53
C GLN A 1070 2.83 -21.52 -31.24
N VAL A 1071 1.99 -21.66 -30.21
CA VAL A 1071 2.36 -22.30 -28.93
C VAL A 1071 1.95 -23.76 -28.93
N SER A 1072 2.92 -24.66 -28.76
CA SER A 1072 2.71 -26.11 -28.63
C SER A 1072 2.67 -26.53 -27.15
N PRO A 1073 2.03 -27.68 -26.83
CA PRO A 1073 2.10 -28.29 -25.50
C PRO A 1073 3.53 -28.58 -25.04
#